data_AF-A0A7C7RS71-F1
#
_entry.id   AF-A0A7C7RS71-F1
#
_cell.length_a   1.000
_cell.length_b   1.000
_cell.length_c   1.000
_cell.angle_alpha   90.00
_cell.angle_beta   90.00
_cell.angle_gamma   90.00
#
_symmetry.space_group_name_H-M   'P 1'
#
loop_
_entity.id
_entity.type
_entity.pdbx_description
1 polymer ?
#
loop_
_entity_poly.entity_id
_entity_poly.type
_entity_poly.pdbx_seq_one_letter_code
_entity_poly.pdbx_strand_id
1 'polypeptide(L)'
;VAPEQREPFSAFVVALAEALHNQNIRLEVAVGAPTPAEAGWETGGYDWAALGAAADALLIPFPDDPTAYAEGGQVAALLRWAVGQVNRYKLRAMVSSLSADTSDGGGRHVGLEEALAPFGRIAAPAETTLEPGQEVAFTLTSQVTSILRDEDAGTYAITYQAGDGTAHTVWLGTPSFLARKLDWALRYHLGGVVVTDLTAEGNLPGVLEAVNGYRTAATLTQPAELEVAWRVEGPGASVSEQTVALTQPDFRWTAPPEPGDYTISVAIAGVSRGSVRLTVAEPTPEPAPEPEPLTAEEAACLQAAFEADVTVPDGTHFDNGEAFVKTWRLRNSGTCDWPEATVLAFVSGSRMGGPESVPVGAVPAGEAVEISVDLVAPEESGNFTGRWMLKVGEATIQGGEAWVTIQAGEVTAAPPAPGGGGGFELGGHIRDLNFPYADLMHYAGMNWAKVQVHYGQDASGIIQAAHARGFKIQLSALGSASMVTQPGFEQGFANWVAGLAAAGADAIEVWNEPNIDREWQIGHISPAAYTQLLCTAYNAIKAANPNAIVISAAPAPTGYFGGCGPNGCDDQPWMEGLYNAGAASCMDYIGAHHNAGATSPSARSGHPADQSGHHSWYFLPQTELYYNIFRGTRQLFYTEMGYASQEGVPTFSDMFAWARGNDNSEQAAWLAEAVQLSINTGMVRCIIVWNIDFVRYGYDPQDGYAIVRPGGSCPACDALHAVLGTR
;
A
#
# COMPACT_ATOMS: atom_id res chain seq x y z
N VAL A 1 -20.91 -35.15 24.63
CA VAL A 1 -21.42 -36.54 24.72
C VAL A 1 -20.52 -37.43 23.88
N ALA A 2 -19.98 -38.51 24.44
CA ALA A 2 -19.08 -39.39 23.69
C ALA A 2 -19.87 -40.14 22.59
N PRO A 3 -19.26 -40.48 21.43
CA PRO A 3 -19.97 -41.11 20.31
C PRO A 3 -20.73 -42.40 20.70
N GLU A 4 -20.21 -43.18 21.65
CA GLU A 4 -20.80 -44.44 22.10
C GLU A 4 -22.09 -44.22 22.92
N GLN A 5 -22.31 -42.99 23.40
CA GLN A 5 -23.49 -42.60 24.17
C GLN A 5 -24.61 -42.01 23.29
N ARG A 6 -24.47 -42.04 21.95
CA ARG A 6 -25.42 -41.41 21.02
C ARG A 6 -26.86 -41.86 21.20
N GLU A 7 -27.10 -43.17 21.21
CA GLU A 7 -28.45 -43.71 21.40
C GLU A 7 -28.99 -43.49 22.83
N PRO A 8 -28.23 -43.81 23.91
CA PRO A 8 -28.69 -43.53 25.28
C PRO A 8 -29.00 -42.07 25.55
N PHE A 9 -28.20 -41.14 25.02
CA PHE A 9 -28.42 -39.70 25.20
C PHE A 9 -29.68 -39.24 24.47
N SER A 10 -29.90 -39.72 23.24
CA SER A 10 -31.11 -39.41 22.48
C SER A 10 -32.37 -39.94 23.19
N ALA A 11 -32.33 -41.18 23.69
CA ALA A 11 -33.42 -41.76 24.46
C ALA A 11 -33.71 -40.98 25.76
N PHE A 12 -32.66 -40.52 26.46
CA PHE A 12 -32.79 -39.66 27.62
C PHE A 12 -33.50 -38.33 27.28
N VAL A 13 -33.10 -37.69 26.18
CA VAL A 13 -33.71 -36.42 25.73
C VAL A 13 -35.18 -36.61 25.35
N VAL A 14 -35.54 -37.73 24.70
CA VAL A 14 -36.95 -38.04 24.40
C VAL A 14 -37.77 -38.16 25.69
N ALA A 15 -37.31 -38.97 26.65
CA ALA A 15 -38.01 -39.15 27.92
C ALA A 15 -38.11 -37.83 28.73
N LEU A 16 -37.07 -37.00 28.69
CA LEU A 16 -37.07 -35.69 29.32
C LEU A 16 -38.06 -34.73 28.66
N ALA A 17 -38.13 -34.70 27.32
CA ALA A 17 -39.08 -33.89 26.58
C ALA A 17 -40.51 -34.26 26.95
N GLU A 18 -40.86 -35.55 26.93
CA GLU A 18 -42.18 -36.04 27.34
C GLU A 18 -42.54 -35.62 28.77
N ALA A 19 -41.60 -35.77 29.71
CA ALA A 19 -41.80 -35.38 31.10
C ALA A 19 -42.05 -33.88 31.29
N LEU A 20 -41.32 -33.02 30.55
CA LEU A 20 -41.47 -31.57 30.60
C LEU A 20 -42.74 -31.09 29.89
N HIS A 21 -43.06 -31.67 28.73
CA HIS A 21 -44.29 -31.35 27.98
C HIS A 21 -45.56 -31.69 28.77
N ASN A 22 -45.54 -32.78 29.54
CA ASN A 22 -46.64 -33.13 30.47
C ASN A 22 -46.87 -32.07 31.56
N GLN A 23 -45.90 -31.18 31.79
CA GLN A 23 -45.99 -30.03 32.70
C GLN A 23 -46.12 -28.67 31.98
N ASN A 24 -46.34 -28.67 30.65
CA ASN A 24 -46.34 -27.48 29.80
C ASN A 24 -45.01 -26.70 29.83
N ILE A 25 -43.89 -27.38 30.05
CA ILE A 25 -42.53 -26.81 30.02
C ILE A 25 -41.86 -27.18 28.71
N ARG A 26 -41.18 -26.22 28.06
CA ARG A 26 -40.41 -26.46 26.83
C ARG A 26 -39.01 -26.97 27.15
N LEU A 27 -38.48 -27.85 26.30
CA LEU A 27 -37.12 -28.36 26.35
C LEU A 27 -36.27 -27.77 25.22
N GLU A 28 -35.17 -27.13 25.58
CA GLU A 28 -34.14 -26.72 24.63
C GLU A 28 -32.84 -27.46 24.94
N VAL A 29 -32.17 -27.98 23.90
CA VAL A 29 -30.97 -28.80 24.07
C VAL A 29 -29.80 -28.14 23.36
N ALA A 30 -28.72 -27.87 24.10
CA ALA A 30 -27.46 -27.45 23.53
C ALA A 30 -26.66 -28.67 23.06
N VAL A 31 -26.20 -28.63 21.81
CA VAL A 31 -25.36 -29.66 21.20
C VAL A 31 -23.92 -29.16 21.08
N GLY A 32 -22.97 -30.09 20.93
CA GLY A 32 -21.59 -29.74 20.60
C GLY A 32 -21.47 -29.16 19.19
N ALA A 33 -20.41 -28.37 18.96
CA ALA A 33 -20.10 -27.86 17.62
C ALA A 33 -19.77 -29.04 16.71
N PRO A 34 -20.50 -29.23 15.59
CA PRO A 34 -20.19 -30.29 14.66
C PRO A 34 -18.94 -29.94 13.85
N THR A 35 -18.13 -30.93 13.51
CA THR A 35 -16.90 -30.74 12.71
C THR A 35 -17.12 -31.20 11.26
N PRO A 36 -16.52 -30.53 10.26
CA PRO A 36 -16.61 -30.98 8.87
C PRO A 36 -16.04 -32.40 8.68
N ALA A 37 -16.66 -33.19 7.81
CA ALA A 37 -16.25 -34.56 7.50
C ALA A 37 -16.45 -34.88 6.01
N GLU A 38 -15.77 -35.92 5.49
CA GLU A 38 -15.83 -36.30 4.06
C GLU A 38 -17.27 -36.50 3.53
N ALA A 39 -18.20 -36.96 4.38
CA ALA A 39 -19.59 -37.24 4.03
C ALA A 39 -20.61 -36.30 4.72
N GLY A 40 -20.19 -35.12 5.17
CA GLY A 40 -21.07 -34.13 5.80
C GLY A 40 -20.49 -33.57 7.10
N TRP A 41 -21.10 -33.91 8.22
CA TRP A 41 -20.77 -33.34 9.53
C TRP A 41 -20.66 -34.43 10.59
N GLU A 42 -19.55 -34.43 11.32
CA GLU A 42 -19.42 -35.24 12.52
C GLU A 42 -20.06 -34.53 13.70
N THR A 43 -21.01 -35.22 14.33
CA THR A 43 -21.83 -34.70 15.44
C THR A 43 -21.48 -35.36 16.77
N GLY A 44 -20.45 -36.21 16.80
CA GLY A 44 -20.11 -37.04 17.95
C GLY A 44 -21.32 -37.81 18.47
N GLY A 45 -21.56 -37.74 19.78
CA GLY A 45 -22.69 -38.40 20.43
C GLY A 45 -24.07 -37.73 20.24
N TYR A 46 -24.22 -36.72 19.38
CA TYR A 46 -25.48 -35.99 19.21
C TYR A 46 -26.23 -36.47 17.97
N ASP A 47 -27.39 -37.13 18.16
CA ASP A 47 -28.28 -37.45 17.04
C ASP A 47 -29.21 -36.29 16.72
N TRP A 48 -28.78 -35.39 15.83
CA TRP A 48 -29.51 -34.15 15.56
C TRP A 48 -30.95 -34.39 15.09
N ALA A 49 -31.21 -35.44 14.29
CA ALA A 49 -32.54 -35.75 13.82
C ALA A 49 -33.44 -36.23 14.98
N ALA A 50 -32.97 -37.15 15.81
CA ALA A 50 -33.74 -37.64 16.96
C ALA A 50 -33.95 -36.54 18.03
N LEU A 51 -32.90 -35.76 18.31
CA LEU A 51 -32.94 -34.65 19.25
C LEU A 51 -33.88 -33.54 18.76
N GLY A 52 -33.84 -33.20 17.46
CA GLY A 52 -34.70 -32.18 16.86
C GLY A 52 -36.17 -32.60 16.75
N ALA A 53 -36.44 -33.90 16.68
CA ALA A 53 -37.79 -34.45 16.77
C ALA A 53 -38.36 -34.27 18.18
N ALA A 54 -37.58 -34.57 19.22
CA ALA A 54 -38.03 -34.54 20.61
C ALA A 54 -38.03 -33.13 21.26
N ALA A 55 -36.95 -32.36 21.12
CA ALA A 55 -36.79 -31.06 21.76
C ALA A 55 -37.60 -29.95 21.05
N ASP A 56 -37.95 -28.89 21.79
CA ASP A 56 -38.59 -27.69 21.23
C ASP A 56 -37.60 -26.80 20.48
N ALA A 57 -36.33 -26.80 20.91
CA ALA A 57 -35.25 -26.16 20.18
C ALA A 57 -33.91 -26.88 20.35
N LEU A 58 -33.05 -26.77 19.33
CA LEU A 58 -31.64 -27.14 19.38
C LEU A 58 -30.77 -25.90 19.27
N LEU A 59 -29.91 -25.69 20.27
CA LEU A 59 -28.94 -24.60 20.31
C LEU A 59 -27.66 -25.09 19.65
N ILE A 60 -27.31 -24.46 18.53
CA ILE A 60 -26.13 -24.79 17.74
C ILE A 60 -25.04 -23.77 18.07
N PRO A 61 -23.88 -24.19 18.62
CA PRO A 61 -22.75 -23.29 18.79
C PRO A 61 -22.24 -22.88 17.41
N PHE A 62 -22.19 -21.58 17.17
CA PHE A 62 -21.54 -21.03 16.00
C PHE A 62 -20.04 -20.82 16.27
N PRO A 63 -19.17 -20.97 15.27
CA PRO A 63 -17.72 -20.82 15.43
C PRO A 63 -17.33 -19.38 15.77
N ASP A 64 -16.22 -19.19 16.48
CA ASP A 64 -15.72 -17.86 16.81
C ASP A 64 -14.80 -17.26 15.76
N ASP A 65 -14.25 -18.09 14.87
CA ASP A 65 -13.44 -17.67 13.73
C ASP A 65 -14.28 -16.91 12.70
N PRO A 66 -13.93 -15.65 12.36
CA PRO A 66 -14.65 -14.86 11.37
C PRO A 66 -14.69 -15.45 9.96
N THR A 67 -13.64 -16.18 9.56
CA THR A 67 -13.56 -16.79 8.22
C THR A 67 -14.67 -17.81 7.97
N ALA A 68 -15.21 -18.41 9.04
CA ALA A 68 -16.33 -19.34 8.97
C ALA A 68 -17.63 -18.70 8.45
N TYR A 69 -17.72 -17.36 8.49
CA TYR A 69 -18.89 -16.56 8.11
C TYR A 69 -18.78 -15.91 6.73
N ALA A 70 -17.71 -16.19 5.99
CA ALA A 70 -17.61 -15.79 4.58
C ALA A 70 -18.72 -16.45 3.74
N GLU A 71 -19.06 -15.85 2.60
CA GLU A 71 -20.00 -16.46 1.64
C GLU A 71 -19.46 -17.81 1.16
N GLY A 72 -20.28 -18.86 1.28
CA GLY A 72 -19.85 -20.24 1.02
C GLY A 72 -18.99 -20.89 2.12
N GLY A 73 -18.70 -20.18 3.21
CA GLY A 73 -17.90 -20.65 4.35
C GLY A 73 -18.57 -21.72 5.21
N GLN A 74 -17.90 -22.08 6.31
CA GLN A 74 -18.30 -23.19 7.19
C GLN A 74 -19.72 -23.03 7.75
N VAL A 75 -20.12 -21.83 8.19
CA VAL A 75 -21.47 -21.57 8.73
C VAL A 75 -22.54 -21.74 7.66
N ALA A 76 -22.28 -21.29 6.42
CA ALA A 76 -23.18 -21.50 5.30
C ALA A 76 -23.37 -22.99 4.97
N ALA A 77 -22.28 -23.76 4.97
CA ALA A 77 -22.32 -25.21 4.77
C ALA A 77 -23.05 -25.94 5.92
N LEU A 78 -22.79 -25.51 7.17
CA LEU A 78 -23.42 -26.06 8.37
C LEU A 78 -24.93 -25.85 8.33
N LEU A 79 -25.39 -24.63 8.08
CA LEU A 79 -26.81 -24.31 8.08
C LEU A 79 -27.55 -25.02 6.95
N ARG A 80 -26.95 -25.15 5.75
CA ARG A 80 -27.54 -25.94 4.65
C ARG A 80 -27.76 -27.40 5.04
N TRP A 81 -26.81 -28.02 5.74
CA TRP A 81 -26.94 -29.39 6.21
C TRP A 81 -27.93 -29.49 7.39
N ALA A 82 -27.80 -28.61 8.38
CA ALA A 82 -28.59 -28.62 9.61
C ALA A 82 -30.09 -28.50 9.37
N VAL A 83 -30.52 -27.64 8.43
CA VAL A 83 -31.94 -27.50 8.06
C VAL A 83 -32.50 -28.73 7.34
N GLY A 84 -31.63 -29.62 6.85
CA GLY A 84 -32.02 -30.94 6.33
C GLY A 84 -32.18 -31.98 7.44
N GLN A 85 -31.58 -31.77 8.62
CA GLN A 85 -31.68 -32.68 9.77
C GLN A 85 -32.81 -32.28 10.74
N VAL A 86 -33.00 -30.98 10.93
CA VAL A 86 -33.91 -30.41 11.93
C VAL A 86 -34.72 -29.29 11.29
N ASN A 87 -35.99 -29.18 11.66
CA ASN A 87 -36.81 -28.05 11.24
C ASN A 87 -36.12 -26.72 11.64
N ARG A 88 -35.87 -25.84 10.67
CA ARG A 88 -35.19 -24.56 10.88
C ARG A 88 -35.77 -23.70 12.00
N TYR A 89 -37.08 -23.78 12.25
CA TYR A 89 -37.75 -23.03 13.32
C TYR A 89 -37.49 -23.59 14.72
N LYS A 90 -36.91 -24.79 14.83
CA LYS A 90 -36.38 -25.34 16.07
C LYS A 90 -34.89 -25.09 16.24
N LEU A 91 -34.19 -24.61 15.21
CA LEU A 91 -32.77 -24.29 15.32
C LEU A 91 -32.58 -22.91 15.91
N ARG A 92 -31.64 -22.77 16.84
CA ARG A 92 -31.20 -21.47 17.37
C ARG A 92 -29.70 -21.36 17.32
N ALA A 93 -29.20 -20.29 16.73
CA ALA A 93 -27.76 -20.00 16.73
C ALA A 93 -27.34 -19.57 18.13
N MET A 94 -26.29 -20.19 18.68
CA MET A 94 -25.72 -19.83 19.97
C MET A 94 -24.36 -19.17 19.72
N VAL A 95 -24.23 -17.90 20.12
CA VAL A 95 -23.06 -17.05 19.88
C VAL A 95 -22.68 -16.34 21.18
N SER A 96 -21.39 -16.12 21.44
CA SER A 96 -20.98 -15.23 22.52
C SER A 96 -20.87 -13.79 22.02
N SER A 97 -21.10 -12.85 22.93
CA SER A 97 -20.87 -11.41 22.74
C SER A 97 -19.45 -10.96 23.11
N LEU A 98 -18.71 -11.80 23.85
CA LEU A 98 -17.33 -11.54 24.23
C LEU A 98 -16.34 -11.79 23.09
N SER A 99 -15.09 -11.39 23.30
CA SER A 99 -13.99 -11.76 22.41
C SER A 99 -13.65 -13.23 22.58
N ALA A 100 -13.02 -13.85 21.57
CA ALA A 100 -12.60 -15.24 21.64
C ALA A 100 -11.08 -15.33 21.54
N ASP A 101 -10.44 -15.90 22.56
CA ASP A 101 -9.02 -16.25 22.58
C ASP A 101 -8.87 -17.72 22.15
N THR A 102 -8.22 -17.95 21.02
CA THR A 102 -8.13 -19.25 20.35
C THR A 102 -6.69 -19.73 20.23
N SER A 103 -6.49 -21.03 20.42
CA SER A 103 -5.22 -21.73 20.28
C SER A 103 -5.44 -23.15 19.72
N ASP A 104 -4.37 -23.89 19.43
CA ASP A 104 -4.44 -25.28 18.96
C ASP A 104 -5.20 -26.23 19.90
N GLY A 105 -5.33 -25.86 21.18
CA GLY A 105 -6.08 -26.62 22.20
C GLY A 105 -7.56 -26.26 22.33
N GLY A 106 -8.06 -25.32 21.53
CA GLY A 106 -9.42 -24.79 21.57
C GLY A 106 -9.49 -23.30 21.87
N GLY A 107 -10.72 -22.78 21.92
CA GLY A 107 -11.01 -21.37 22.19
C GLY A 107 -11.79 -21.15 23.48
N ARG A 108 -11.63 -19.97 24.06
CA ARG A 108 -12.39 -19.50 25.23
C ARG A 108 -12.87 -18.07 25.03
N HIS A 109 -14.02 -17.73 25.60
CA HIS A 109 -14.53 -16.37 25.58
C HIS A 109 -13.88 -15.52 26.68
N VAL A 110 -13.42 -14.32 26.32
CA VAL A 110 -12.65 -13.41 27.18
C VAL A 110 -13.20 -11.99 27.12
N GLY A 111 -13.16 -11.30 28.27
CA GLY A 111 -13.50 -9.88 28.35
C GLY A 111 -12.47 -8.99 27.67
N LEU A 112 -12.86 -7.76 27.32
CA LEU A 112 -12.02 -6.78 26.61
C LEU A 112 -10.67 -6.51 27.31
N GLU A 113 -10.64 -6.43 28.63
CA GLU A 113 -9.38 -6.19 29.36
C GLU A 113 -8.36 -7.31 29.13
N GLU A 114 -8.84 -8.56 29.19
CA GLU A 114 -8.02 -9.75 28.96
C GLU A 114 -7.65 -9.92 27.48
N ALA A 115 -8.60 -9.66 26.57
CA ALA A 115 -8.36 -9.65 25.12
C ALA A 115 -7.23 -8.68 24.72
N LEU A 116 -7.10 -7.59 25.45
CA LEU A 116 -6.09 -6.55 25.23
C LEU A 116 -4.86 -6.69 26.15
N ALA A 117 -4.83 -7.66 27.07
CA ALA A 117 -3.68 -7.89 27.94
C ALA A 117 -2.37 -8.11 27.16
N PRO A 118 -2.35 -8.76 25.98
CA PRO A 118 -1.13 -8.93 25.19
C PRO A 118 -0.48 -7.62 24.74
N PHE A 119 -1.23 -6.53 24.61
CA PHE A 119 -0.65 -5.22 24.29
C PHE A 119 0.26 -4.68 25.40
N GLY A 120 0.18 -5.22 26.62
CA GLY A 120 1.02 -4.78 27.73
C GLY A 120 0.70 -3.36 28.20
N ARG A 121 1.74 -2.63 28.60
CA ARG A 121 1.65 -1.24 29.09
C ARG A 121 2.53 -0.32 28.26
N ILE A 122 2.31 0.99 28.38
CA ILE A 122 3.23 2.00 27.84
C ILE A 122 4.66 1.76 28.31
N ALA A 123 5.60 1.74 27.36
CA ALA A 123 7.02 1.67 27.63
C ALA A 123 7.54 3.07 27.98
N ALA A 124 8.36 3.16 29.04
CA ALA A 124 9.07 4.39 29.34
C ALA A 124 10.17 4.64 28.30
N PRO A 125 10.34 5.88 27.81
CA PRO A 125 11.46 6.22 26.95
C PRO A 125 12.78 6.13 27.71
N ALA A 126 13.89 6.06 26.96
CA ALA A 126 15.23 5.96 27.54
C ALA A 126 15.60 7.17 28.42
N GLU A 127 15.10 8.36 28.03
CA GLU A 127 15.27 9.60 28.77
C GLU A 127 13.91 10.11 29.25
N THR A 128 13.82 10.42 30.54
CA THR A 128 12.60 11.00 31.14
C THR A 128 12.67 12.52 31.27
N THR A 129 13.84 13.11 31.02
CA THR A 129 14.05 14.55 30.97
C THR A 129 14.39 14.92 29.53
N LEU A 130 13.65 15.84 28.94
CA LEU A 130 13.77 16.20 27.53
C LEU A 130 14.09 17.68 27.38
N GLU A 131 14.87 18.00 26.36
CA GLU A 131 15.03 19.38 25.93
C GLU A 131 13.81 19.83 25.09
N PRO A 132 13.41 21.12 25.15
CA PRO A 132 12.42 21.68 24.24
C PRO A 132 12.69 21.32 22.77
N GLY A 133 11.68 20.83 22.06
CA GLY A 133 11.77 20.42 20.65
C GLY A 133 12.28 19.00 20.42
N GLN A 134 12.72 18.28 21.45
CA GLN A 134 13.12 16.87 21.34
C GLN A 134 11.91 15.98 21.05
N GLU A 135 11.97 15.17 19.99
CA GLU A 135 10.94 14.17 19.67
C GLU A 135 11.19 12.86 20.42
N VAL A 136 10.12 12.28 20.97
CA VAL A 136 10.12 10.97 21.61
C VAL A 136 9.00 10.10 21.05
N ALA A 137 9.33 8.86 20.74
CA ALA A 137 8.36 7.83 20.36
C ALA A 137 7.97 6.99 21.58
N PHE A 138 6.67 6.78 21.75
CA PHE A 138 6.08 5.90 22.74
C PHE A 138 5.54 4.66 22.07
N THR A 139 5.86 3.51 22.67
CA THR A 139 5.41 2.19 22.24
C THR A 139 4.79 1.46 23.44
N LEU A 140 4.15 0.33 23.19
CA LEU A 140 3.68 -0.57 24.23
C LEU A 140 4.67 -1.73 24.39
N THR A 141 4.80 -2.32 25.58
CA THR A 141 5.70 -3.47 25.87
C THR A 141 5.26 -4.80 25.22
N SER A 142 4.43 -4.72 24.19
CA SER A 142 3.51 -5.73 23.67
C SER A 142 4.11 -7.13 23.44
N GLN A 143 3.31 -8.17 23.72
CA GLN A 143 3.52 -9.57 23.28
C GLN A 143 2.84 -9.88 21.94
N VAL A 144 2.11 -8.90 21.38
CA VAL A 144 1.42 -9.01 20.10
C VAL A 144 2.45 -9.11 18.97
N THR A 145 2.27 -10.12 18.12
CA THR A 145 3.11 -10.37 16.94
C THR A 145 2.42 -9.93 15.65
N SER A 146 1.08 -9.84 15.63
CA SER A 146 0.33 -9.38 14.48
C SER A 146 -1.03 -8.82 14.89
N ILE A 147 -1.45 -7.76 14.20
CA ILE A 147 -2.79 -7.17 14.33
C ILE A 147 -3.34 -7.05 12.91
N LEU A 148 -4.37 -7.84 12.61
CA LEU A 148 -5.03 -7.81 11.31
C LEU A 148 -6.47 -7.36 11.49
N ARG A 149 -6.90 -6.36 10.72
CA ARG A 149 -8.31 -5.99 10.64
C ARG A 149 -8.98 -6.87 9.58
N ASP A 150 -10.01 -7.59 9.97
CA ASP A 150 -10.91 -8.26 9.04
C ASP A 150 -12.03 -7.29 8.69
N GLU A 151 -11.85 -6.58 7.57
CA GLU A 151 -12.78 -5.58 7.05
C GLU A 151 -14.16 -6.17 6.78
N ASP A 152 -14.17 -7.38 6.20
CA ASP A 152 -15.40 -8.08 5.92
C ASP A 152 -16.09 -8.33 7.23
N ALA A 153 -15.50 -9.09 8.16
CA ALA A 153 -16.11 -9.45 9.43
C ALA A 153 -16.35 -8.27 10.39
N GLY A 154 -15.67 -7.15 10.20
CA GLY A 154 -15.73 -5.98 11.07
C GLY A 154 -15.09 -6.23 12.44
N THR A 155 -14.01 -7.01 12.49
CA THR A 155 -13.28 -7.35 13.72
C THR A 155 -11.77 -7.33 13.52
N TYR A 156 -11.01 -7.61 14.58
CA TYR A 156 -9.56 -7.68 14.59
C TYR A 156 -9.10 -9.05 15.06
N ALA A 157 -8.09 -9.58 14.37
CA ALA A 157 -7.27 -10.69 14.80
C ALA A 157 -6.03 -10.12 15.52
N ILE A 158 -5.90 -10.38 16.81
CA ILE A 158 -4.71 -10.03 17.60
C ILE A 158 -3.96 -11.32 17.88
N THR A 159 -2.84 -11.52 17.21
CA THR A 159 -1.99 -12.69 17.42
C THR A 159 -0.90 -12.36 18.42
N TYR A 160 -0.69 -13.21 19.41
CA TYR A 160 0.36 -13.05 20.41
C TYR A 160 0.98 -14.39 20.80
N GLN A 161 2.17 -14.34 21.38
CA GLN A 161 2.85 -15.51 21.94
C GLN A 161 2.57 -15.58 23.44
N ALA A 162 1.93 -16.65 23.89
CA ALA A 162 1.70 -16.89 25.31
C ALA A 162 3.00 -17.18 26.06
N GLY A 163 2.98 -17.11 27.40
CA GLY A 163 4.18 -17.31 28.22
C GLY A 163 4.82 -18.70 28.13
N ASP A 164 4.11 -19.68 27.60
CA ASP A 164 4.61 -21.03 27.31
C ASP A 164 5.13 -21.21 25.86
N GLY A 165 5.08 -20.15 25.04
CA GLY A 165 5.50 -20.15 23.64
C GLY A 165 4.43 -20.63 22.65
N THR A 166 3.19 -20.85 23.10
CA THR A 166 2.06 -21.18 22.23
C THR A 166 1.55 -19.92 21.53
N ALA A 167 1.26 -20.02 20.22
CA ALA A 167 0.62 -18.93 19.49
C ALA A 167 -0.89 -18.90 19.81
N HIS A 168 -1.38 -17.71 20.12
CA HIS A 168 -2.79 -17.45 20.38
C HIS A 168 -3.30 -16.37 19.42
N THR A 169 -4.56 -16.49 19.02
CA THR A 169 -5.26 -15.45 18.26
C THR A 169 -6.53 -15.05 19.00
N VAL A 170 -6.60 -13.77 19.36
CA VAL A 170 -7.80 -13.14 19.92
C VAL A 170 -8.60 -12.50 18.79
N TRP A 171 -9.82 -12.98 18.60
CA TRP A 171 -10.83 -12.37 17.75
C TRP A 171 -11.71 -11.46 18.59
N LEU A 172 -11.67 -10.15 18.32
CA LEU A 172 -12.42 -9.20 19.15
C LEU A 172 -13.94 -9.37 18.97
N GLY A 173 -14.66 -9.35 20.09
CA GLY A 173 -16.13 -9.40 20.15
C GLY A 173 -16.77 -8.07 19.76
N THR A 174 -16.46 -7.55 18.57
CA THR A 174 -16.97 -6.25 18.12
C THR A 174 -18.48 -6.31 17.87
N PRO A 175 -19.22 -5.19 18.02
CA PRO A 175 -20.64 -5.13 17.69
C PRO A 175 -20.94 -5.59 16.25
N SER A 176 -20.07 -5.22 15.31
CA SER A 176 -20.22 -5.59 13.90
C SER A 176 -20.05 -7.08 13.67
N PHE A 177 -19.07 -7.69 14.32
CA PHE A 177 -18.89 -9.13 14.18
C PHE A 177 -20.04 -9.91 14.82
N LEU A 178 -20.47 -9.53 16.04
CA LEU A 178 -21.65 -10.12 16.66
C LEU A 178 -22.87 -10.02 15.73
N ALA A 179 -23.14 -8.85 15.17
CA ALA A 179 -24.26 -8.67 14.26
C ALA A 179 -24.18 -9.53 13.01
N ARG A 180 -22.98 -9.69 12.43
CA ARG A 180 -22.77 -10.62 11.32
C ARG A 180 -23.10 -12.05 11.74
N LYS A 181 -22.69 -12.50 12.93
CA LYS A 181 -23.09 -13.83 13.44
C LYS A 181 -24.61 -13.96 13.52
N LEU A 182 -25.31 -12.92 13.97
CA LEU A 182 -26.77 -12.88 14.08
C LEU A 182 -27.49 -12.82 12.72
N ASP A 183 -26.91 -12.15 11.72
CA ASP A 183 -27.47 -12.03 10.37
C ASP A 183 -27.63 -13.39 9.69
N TRP A 184 -26.72 -14.33 9.92
CA TRP A 184 -26.84 -15.70 9.41
C TRP A 184 -28.10 -16.42 9.92
N ALA A 185 -28.53 -16.13 11.15
CA ALA A 185 -29.80 -16.66 11.67
C ALA A 185 -31.02 -16.06 10.94
N LEU A 186 -30.96 -14.77 10.56
CA LEU A 186 -31.99 -14.11 9.75
C LEU A 186 -32.06 -14.71 8.33
N ARG A 187 -30.90 -14.83 7.66
CA ARG A 187 -30.79 -15.34 6.28
C ARG A 187 -31.37 -16.74 6.11
N TYR A 188 -31.19 -17.61 7.09
CA TYR A 188 -31.71 -18.99 7.05
C TYR A 188 -33.10 -19.14 7.70
N HIS A 189 -33.67 -18.06 8.22
CA HIS A 189 -34.95 -18.04 8.92
C HIS A 189 -34.98 -19.04 10.08
N LEU A 190 -33.97 -18.99 10.95
CA LEU A 190 -33.89 -19.85 12.13
C LEU A 190 -34.95 -19.46 13.17
N GLY A 191 -35.22 -20.37 14.10
CA GLY A 191 -36.17 -20.17 15.21
C GLY A 191 -35.76 -19.10 16.22
N GLY A 192 -34.49 -18.66 16.20
CA GLY A 192 -33.99 -17.58 17.02
C GLY A 192 -32.48 -17.64 17.22
N VAL A 193 -32.01 -16.87 18.21
CA VAL A 193 -30.61 -16.79 18.61
C VAL A 193 -30.51 -16.81 20.13
N VAL A 194 -29.39 -17.31 20.65
CA VAL A 194 -28.98 -17.25 22.04
C VAL A 194 -27.64 -16.53 22.08
N VAL A 195 -27.64 -15.31 22.61
CA VAL A 195 -26.41 -14.53 22.80
C VAL A 195 -25.93 -14.77 24.22
N THR A 196 -24.87 -15.55 24.38
CA THR A 196 -24.24 -15.77 25.69
C THR A 196 -23.41 -14.56 26.07
N ASP A 197 -23.17 -14.42 27.36
CA ASP A 197 -22.25 -13.42 27.94
C ASP A 197 -22.66 -11.96 27.74
N LEU A 198 -23.91 -11.70 27.31
CA LEU A 198 -24.40 -10.34 27.02
C LEU A 198 -24.35 -9.40 28.24
N THR A 199 -24.44 -9.96 29.44
CA THR A 199 -24.34 -9.24 30.71
C THR A 199 -23.00 -9.44 31.40
N ALA A 200 -22.05 -10.13 30.76
CA ALA A 200 -20.70 -10.30 31.29
C ALA A 200 -19.93 -8.98 31.21
N GLU A 201 -19.02 -8.78 32.15
CA GLU A 201 -18.08 -7.66 32.10
C GLU A 201 -17.13 -7.80 30.90
N GLY A 202 -16.68 -6.67 30.36
CA GLY A 202 -15.72 -6.67 29.25
C GLY A 202 -16.33 -6.85 27.85
N ASN A 203 -17.64 -6.68 27.68
CA ASN A 203 -18.21 -6.46 26.34
C ASN A 203 -17.73 -5.12 25.76
N LEU A 204 -17.49 -5.08 24.45
CA LEU A 204 -17.22 -3.81 23.77
C LEU A 204 -18.48 -2.92 23.77
N PRO A 205 -18.34 -1.58 23.82
CA PRO A 205 -19.46 -0.67 23.59
C PRO A 205 -20.16 -0.97 22.25
N GLY A 206 -21.50 -0.91 22.22
CA GLY A 206 -22.28 -1.14 20.99
C GLY A 206 -22.90 -2.55 20.85
N VAL A 207 -22.56 -3.49 21.72
CA VAL A 207 -23.02 -4.90 21.64
C VAL A 207 -24.56 -5.02 21.77
N LEU A 208 -25.19 -4.19 22.61
CA LEU A 208 -26.66 -4.22 22.78
C LEU A 208 -27.38 -3.67 21.54
N GLU A 209 -26.79 -2.68 20.88
CA GLU A 209 -27.27 -2.09 19.64
C GLU A 209 -27.22 -3.12 18.51
N ALA A 210 -26.17 -3.94 18.44
CA ALA A 210 -26.07 -5.06 17.51
C ALA A 210 -27.20 -6.10 17.71
N VAL A 211 -27.47 -6.47 18.96
CA VAL A 211 -28.59 -7.36 19.30
C VAL A 211 -29.95 -6.72 18.97
N ASN A 212 -30.11 -5.42 19.19
CA ASN A 212 -31.33 -4.71 18.84
C ASN A 212 -31.52 -4.63 17.30
N GLY A 213 -30.44 -4.45 16.54
CA GLY A 213 -30.45 -4.47 15.08
C GLY A 213 -30.97 -5.80 14.51
N TYR A 214 -30.56 -6.92 15.10
CA TYR A 214 -31.13 -8.24 14.76
C TYR A 214 -32.66 -8.29 14.98
N ARG A 215 -33.16 -7.73 16.08
CA ARG A 215 -34.60 -7.73 16.39
C ARG A 215 -35.42 -6.89 15.41
N THR A 216 -34.85 -5.82 14.88
CA THR A 216 -35.53 -4.90 13.95
C THR A 216 -35.24 -5.20 12.49
N ALA A 217 -34.39 -6.20 12.20
CA ALA A 217 -33.84 -6.47 10.88
C ALA A 217 -33.20 -5.23 10.23
N ALA A 218 -32.61 -4.35 11.05
CA ALA A 218 -31.91 -3.17 10.57
C ALA A 218 -30.51 -3.55 10.04
N THR A 219 -30.14 -3.00 8.90
CA THR A 219 -28.75 -3.04 8.42
C THR A 219 -27.90 -2.19 9.36
N LEU A 220 -26.83 -2.76 9.92
CA LEU A 220 -25.92 -1.97 10.74
C LEU A 220 -25.02 -1.10 9.87
N THR A 221 -24.78 0.11 10.35
CA THR A 221 -23.75 1.02 9.86
C THR A 221 -22.37 0.39 10.03
N GLN A 222 -21.44 0.65 9.12
CA GLN A 222 -20.07 0.13 9.18
C GLN A 222 -19.41 0.43 10.55
N PRO A 223 -18.59 -0.49 11.08
CA PRO A 223 -17.94 -0.28 12.38
C PRO A 223 -17.02 0.94 12.35
N ALA A 224 -17.06 1.71 13.45
CA ALA A 224 -15.95 2.59 13.79
C ALA A 224 -14.69 1.74 14.01
N GLU A 225 -13.56 2.22 13.49
CA GLU A 225 -12.26 1.58 13.76
C GLU A 225 -11.96 1.61 15.26
N LEU A 226 -11.30 0.56 15.75
CA LEU A 226 -10.80 0.58 17.11
C LEU A 226 -9.57 1.49 17.16
N GLU A 227 -9.68 2.52 17.97
CA GLU A 227 -8.64 3.53 18.13
C GLU A 227 -7.87 3.33 19.45
N VAL A 228 -6.59 3.70 19.40
CA VAL A 228 -5.71 3.87 20.56
C VAL A 228 -5.64 5.35 20.87
N ALA A 229 -6.17 5.74 22.02
CA ALA A 229 -6.18 7.12 22.48
C ALA A 229 -4.92 7.41 23.29
N TRP A 230 -4.11 8.36 22.81
CA TRP A 230 -2.95 8.92 23.47
C TRP A 230 -3.29 10.30 24.01
N ARG A 231 -3.10 10.48 25.31
CA ARG A 231 -3.41 11.72 26.00
C ARG A 231 -2.18 12.27 26.69
N VAL A 232 -1.86 13.53 26.40
CA VAL A 232 -0.77 14.29 26.99
C VAL A 232 -1.35 15.36 27.91
N GLU A 233 -0.99 15.30 29.18
CA GLU A 233 -1.35 16.31 30.18
C GLU A 233 -0.10 17.09 30.58
N GLY A 234 -0.09 18.40 30.29
CA GLY A 234 1.04 19.29 30.61
C GLY A 234 0.78 20.22 31.80
N PRO A 235 1.75 21.10 32.10
CA PRO A 235 1.58 22.19 33.05
C PRO A 235 0.34 23.04 32.72
N GLY A 236 -0.35 23.55 33.75
CA GLY A 236 -1.53 24.41 33.57
C GLY A 236 -2.83 23.71 33.14
N ALA A 237 -2.90 22.37 33.23
CA ALA A 237 -4.04 21.55 32.78
C ALA A 237 -4.29 21.60 31.27
N SER A 238 -3.25 21.86 30.48
CA SER A 238 -3.28 21.63 29.04
C SER A 238 -3.43 20.12 28.78
N VAL A 239 -4.47 19.74 28.04
CA VAL A 239 -4.73 18.35 27.66
C VAL A 239 -4.82 18.28 26.14
N SER A 240 -3.96 17.49 25.54
CA SER A 240 -4.06 17.09 24.13
C SER A 240 -4.42 15.61 24.08
N GLU A 241 -5.34 15.26 23.18
CA GLU A 241 -5.72 13.88 22.90
C GLU A 241 -5.56 13.64 21.40
N GLN A 242 -4.90 12.54 21.06
CA GLN A 242 -4.73 12.07 19.70
C GLN A 242 -5.14 10.61 19.64
N THR A 243 -5.74 10.20 18.53
CA THR A 243 -6.12 8.82 18.29
C THR A 243 -5.33 8.27 17.12
N VAL A 244 -4.84 7.03 17.28
CA VAL A 244 -4.16 6.27 16.22
C VAL A 244 -4.88 4.94 16.02
N ALA A 245 -4.71 4.32 14.86
CA ALA A 245 -5.34 3.03 14.57
C ALA A 245 -4.76 1.91 15.46
N LEU A 246 -5.57 0.94 15.87
CA LEU A 246 -5.09 -0.23 16.64
C LEU A 246 -3.98 -1.01 15.92
N THR A 247 -3.95 -0.99 14.59
CA THR A 247 -2.90 -1.63 13.76
C THR A 247 -1.56 -0.90 13.81
N GLN A 248 -1.54 0.37 14.22
CA GLN A 248 -0.34 1.21 14.38
C GLN A 248 -0.42 1.94 15.73
N PRO A 249 -0.26 1.23 16.86
CA PRO A 249 -0.53 1.78 18.18
C PRO A 249 0.53 2.79 18.68
N ASP A 250 1.65 2.94 17.96
CA ASP A 250 2.77 3.79 18.36
C ASP A 250 2.44 5.29 18.24
N PHE A 251 3.02 6.10 19.12
CA PHE A 251 2.75 7.54 19.21
C PHE A 251 4.04 8.35 19.28
N ARG A 252 4.14 9.39 18.45
CA ARG A 252 5.27 10.33 18.47
C ARG A 252 4.83 11.65 19.09
N TRP A 253 5.66 12.17 19.98
CA TRP A 253 5.41 13.42 20.67
C TRP A 253 6.67 14.28 20.70
N THR A 254 6.52 15.55 20.34
CA THR A 254 7.60 16.55 20.41
C THR A 254 7.43 17.36 21.69
N ALA A 255 8.49 17.42 22.50
CA ALA A 255 8.52 18.21 23.72
C ALA A 255 8.23 19.70 23.42
N PRO A 256 7.17 20.30 23.99
CA PRO A 256 6.83 21.69 23.75
C PRO A 256 7.86 22.64 24.41
N PRO A 257 7.86 23.93 24.03
CA PRO A 257 8.77 24.92 24.61
C PRO A 257 8.44 25.30 26.07
N GLU A 258 7.25 24.96 26.55
CA GLU A 258 6.85 25.21 27.94
C GLU A 258 7.49 24.16 28.87
N PRO A 259 8.42 24.54 29.76
CA PRO A 259 9.06 23.60 30.67
C PRO A 259 8.10 23.11 31.76
N GLY A 260 8.36 21.91 32.27
CA GLY A 260 7.57 21.31 33.34
C GLY A 260 7.27 19.83 33.12
N ASP A 261 6.43 19.29 34.00
CA ASP A 261 6.07 17.87 33.98
C ASP A 261 4.90 17.60 33.04
N TYR A 262 5.08 16.60 32.17
CA TYR A 262 4.08 16.08 31.26
C TYR A 262 3.75 14.63 31.61
N THR A 263 2.47 14.27 31.60
CA THR A 263 2.01 12.89 31.75
C THR A 263 1.42 12.41 30.44
N ILE A 264 2.02 11.38 29.85
CA ILE A 264 1.57 10.74 28.62
C ILE A 264 0.87 9.45 29.01
N SER A 265 -0.39 9.32 28.65
CA SER A 265 -1.24 8.18 28.98
C SER A 265 -1.84 7.58 27.72
N VAL A 266 -2.12 6.28 27.76
CA VAL A 266 -2.66 5.55 26.62
C VAL A 266 -3.83 4.69 27.05
N ALA A 267 -4.86 4.61 26.21
CA ALA A 267 -5.99 3.70 26.38
C ALA A 267 -6.39 3.06 25.05
N ILE A 268 -6.79 1.80 25.09
CA ILE A 268 -7.30 1.06 23.93
C ILE A 268 -8.75 0.72 24.22
N ALA A 269 -9.67 1.19 23.36
CA ALA A 269 -11.12 1.02 23.57
C ALA A 269 -11.59 1.47 24.98
N GLY A 270 -11.01 2.56 25.50
CA GLY A 270 -11.29 3.08 26.84
C GLY A 270 -10.61 2.33 27.99
N VAL A 271 -9.89 1.24 27.73
CA VAL A 271 -9.12 0.52 28.75
C VAL A 271 -7.68 1.05 28.83
N SER A 272 -7.32 1.65 29.95
CA SER A 272 -6.00 2.25 30.16
C SER A 272 -4.87 1.23 30.08
N ARG A 273 -3.80 1.58 29.35
CA ARG A 273 -2.54 0.83 29.25
C ARG A 273 -1.39 1.51 30.02
N GLY A 274 -1.74 2.42 30.93
CA GLY A 274 -0.81 3.10 31.83
C GLY A 274 -0.44 4.50 31.37
N SER A 275 0.49 5.10 32.12
CA SER A 275 1.04 6.42 31.83
C SER A 275 2.52 6.51 32.20
N VAL A 276 3.22 7.42 31.51
CA VAL A 276 4.62 7.77 31.75
C VAL A 276 4.67 9.27 32.06
N ARG A 277 5.51 9.65 33.03
CA ARG A 277 5.82 11.05 33.32
C ARG A 277 7.15 11.43 32.70
N LEU A 278 7.19 12.58 32.06
CA LEU A 278 8.37 13.22 31.51
C LEU A 278 8.50 14.63 32.06
N THR A 279 9.72 15.15 32.09
CA THR A 279 10.00 16.53 32.47
C THR A 279 10.67 17.23 31.29
N VAL A 280 10.07 18.31 30.79
CA VAL A 280 10.73 19.20 29.83
C VAL A 280 11.59 20.17 30.63
N ALA A 281 12.90 20.16 30.39
CA ALA A 281 13.86 20.99 31.11
C ALA A 281 13.60 22.48 30.89
N GLU A 282 13.86 23.30 31.93
CA GLU A 282 13.94 24.74 31.72
C GLU A 282 15.12 25.03 30.78
N PRO A 283 14.94 25.89 29.76
CA PRO A 283 16.03 26.20 28.84
C PRO A 283 17.21 26.75 29.63
N THR A 284 18.34 26.03 29.57
CA THR A 284 19.57 26.44 30.25
C THR A 284 20.11 27.71 29.57
N PRO A 285 20.33 28.82 30.31
CA PRO A 285 20.89 30.03 29.71
C PRO A 285 22.39 29.82 29.46
N GLU A 286 22.76 29.51 28.23
CA GLU A 286 24.16 29.41 27.78
C GLU A 286 24.67 30.77 27.24
N PRO A 287 25.94 31.18 27.48
CA PRO A 287 26.40 32.55 27.29
C PRO A 287 26.71 32.88 25.82
N ALA A 288 26.38 34.11 25.42
CA ALA A 288 26.65 34.72 24.10
C ALA A 288 28.09 35.27 23.97
N PRO A 289 28.64 35.54 22.75
CA PRO A 289 27.92 35.65 21.46
C PRO A 289 28.60 35.02 20.21
N GLU A 290 27.79 34.47 19.29
CA GLU A 290 28.00 34.49 17.82
C GLU A 290 26.67 34.13 17.09
N PRO A 291 26.48 34.57 15.84
CA PRO A 291 25.46 35.52 15.41
C PRO A 291 24.00 35.02 15.45
N GLU A 292 23.05 35.93 15.65
CA GLU A 292 21.61 35.65 15.73
C GLU A 292 21.08 35.01 14.42
N PRO A 293 20.18 34.01 14.51
CA PRO A 293 19.47 33.50 13.35
C PRO A 293 18.54 34.59 12.78
N LEU A 294 18.52 34.69 11.46
CA LEU A 294 17.65 35.60 10.69
C LEU A 294 16.19 35.45 11.15
N THR A 295 15.51 36.58 11.34
CA THR A 295 14.08 36.60 11.65
C THR A 295 13.28 36.00 10.47
N ALA A 296 12.08 35.48 10.74
CA ALA A 296 11.20 34.91 9.69
C ALA A 296 10.87 35.91 8.56
N GLU A 297 10.96 37.21 8.83
CA GLU A 297 10.80 38.28 7.83
C GLU A 297 12.06 38.45 6.95
N GLU A 298 13.25 38.23 7.49
CA GLU A 298 14.52 38.27 6.77
C GLU A 298 14.76 36.99 5.94
N ALA A 299 14.32 35.82 6.40
CA ALA A 299 14.42 34.59 5.62
C ALA A 299 13.54 34.60 4.35
N ALA A 300 12.41 35.32 4.37
CA ALA A 300 11.49 35.40 3.24
C ALA A 300 12.02 36.24 2.06
N CYS A 301 12.95 37.17 2.32
CA CYS A 301 13.51 38.04 1.28
C CYS A 301 14.75 37.45 0.59
N LEU A 302 15.40 36.43 1.17
CA LEU A 302 16.58 35.77 0.63
C LEU A 302 16.18 34.71 -0.39
N GLN A 303 16.43 35.00 -1.67
CA GLN A 303 16.25 34.04 -2.76
C GLN A 303 17.49 34.03 -3.66
N ALA A 304 17.70 32.91 -4.32
CA ALA A 304 18.72 32.70 -5.31
C ALA A 304 18.13 32.14 -6.60
N ALA A 305 18.82 32.38 -7.71
CA ALA A 305 18.52 31.75 -8.98
C ALA A 305 19.83 31.22 -9.57
N PHE A 306 19.83 29.93 -9.88
CA PHE A 306 20.91 29.32 -10.64
C PHE A 306 20.94 29.89 -12.06
N GLU A 307 22.10 30.38 -12.51
CA GLU A 307 22.25 30.93 -13.87
C GLU A 307 22.97 29.98 -14.80
N ALA A 308 24.11 29.41 -14.37
CA ALA A 308 24.94 28.58 -15.22
C ALA A 308 25.97 27.75 -14.43
N ASP A 309 26.32 26.61 -15.00
CA ASP A 309 27.63 25.98 -14.80
C ASP A 309 28.68 26.78 -15.57
N VAL A 310 29.69 27.32 -14.87
CA VAL A 310 30.73 28.16 -15.48
C VAL A 310 31.89 27.33 -15.98
N THR A 311 32.35 26.36 -15.19
CA THR A 311 33.47 25.47 -15.57
C THR A 311 32.95 24.11 -16.00
N VAL A 312 33.02 23.11 -15.11
CA VAL A 312 32.79 21.69 -15.38
C VAL A 312 31.31 21.41 -15.64
N PRO A 313 30.87 21.11 -16.87
CA PRO A 313 29.49 20.72 -17.13
C PRO A 313 29.18 19.36 -16.50
N ASP A 314 27.92 19.09 -16.22
CA ASP A 314 27.52 17.78 -15.72
C ASP A 314 27.81 16.66 -16.73
N GLY A 315 28.28 15.52 -16.22
CA GLY A 315 28.71 14.37 -16.99
C GLY A 315 30.16 14.45 -17.49
N THR A 316 30.93 15.48 -17.12
CA THR A 316 32.36 15.58 -17.49
C THR A 316 33.15 14.39 -16.99
N HIS A 317 34.01 13.87 -17.86
CA HIS A 317 34.89 12.74 -17.57
C HIS A 317 36.23 13.24 -17.02
N PHE A 318 36.69 12.59 -15.96
CA PHE A 318 37.97 12.81 -15.29
C PHE A 318 38.64 11.45 -15.04
N ASP A 319 39.96 11.42 -15.02
CA ASP A 319 40.69 10.25 -14.55
C ASP A 319 40.46 10.04 -13.04
N ASN A 320 40.55 8.80 -12.55
CA ASN A 320 40.46 8.53 -11.10
C ASN A 320 41.52 9.35 -10.35
N GLY A 321 41.11 10.05 -9.28
CA GLY A 321 41.99 10.91 -8.49
C GLY A 321 42.35 12.25 -9.14
N GLU A 322 41.81 12.59 -10.32
CA GLU A 322 42.07 13.86 -10.99
C GLU A 322 41.38 15.03 -10.25
N ALA A 323 42.16 16.08 -9.95
CA ALA A 323 41.66 17.29 -9.31
C ALA A 323 41.04 18.25 -10.35
N PHE A 324 39.91 18.85 -10.01
CA PHE A 324 39.21 19.82 -10.85
C PHE A 324 38.52 20.90 -10.01
N VAL A 325 38.24 22.05 -10.63
CA VAL A 325 37.55 23.17 -9.98
C VAL A 325 36.16 23.33 -10.60
N LYS A 326 35.12 23.11 -9.79
CA LYS A 326 33.74 23.36 -10.20
C LYS A 326 33.33 24.77 -9.81
N THR A 327 32.88 25.54 -10.79
CA THR A 327 32.39 26.91 -10.60
C THR A 327 30.95 27.02 -11.07
N TRP A 328 30.07 27.51 -10.20
CA TRP A 328 28.69 27.84 -10.52
C TRP A 328 28.47 29.33 -10.49
N ARG A 329 27.55 29.83 -11.31
CA ARG A 329 27.08 31.21 -11.28
C ARG A 329 25.66 31.25 -10.72
N LEU A 330 25.48 31.93 -9.60
CA LEU A 330 24.18 32.14 -8.97
C LEU A 330 23.89 33.63 -8.84
N ARG A 331 22.63 34.01 -9.03
CA ARG A 331 22.13 35.37 -8.83
C ARG A 331 21.35 35.46 -7.53
N ASN A 332 21.53 36.55 -6.78
CA ASN A 332 20.59 36.95 -5.74
C ASN A 332 19.29 37.42 -6.40
N SER A 333 18.29 36.54 -6.45
CA SER A 333 16.95 36.82 -6.99
C SER A 333 15.98 37.34 -5.94
N GLY A 334 16.44 37.49 -4.70
CA GLY A 334 15.67 37.99 -3.57
C GLY A 334 15.45 39.50 -3.63
N THR A 335 14.72 40.00 -2.62
CA THR A 335 14.46 41.45 -2.46
C THR A 335 15.41 42.12 -1.47
N CYS A 336 16.35 41.37 -0.89
CA CYS A 336 17.37 41.85 0.04
C CYS A 336 18.74 41.25 -0.28
N ASP A 337 19.81 41.92 0.16
CA ASP A 337 21.18 41.47 -0.05
C ASP A 337 21.44 40.16 0.71
N TRP A 338 22.21 39.25 0.11
CA TRP A 338 22.73 38.11 0.86
C TRP A 338 23.69 38.62 1.93
N PRO A 339 23.60 38.16 3.19
CA PRO A 339 24.48 38.58 4.27
C PRO A 339 25.94 38.15 4.05
N GLU A 340 26.87 38.81 4.75
CA GLU A 340 28.31 38.47 4.70
C GLU A 340 28.59 37.03 5.16
N ALA A 341 27.74 36.47 6.02
CA ALA A 341 27.84 35.10 6.52
C ALA A 341 27.36 34.03 5.53
N THR A 342 27.03 34.40 4.28
CA THR A 342 26.54 33.44 3.28
C THR A 342 27.63 32.46 2.86
N VAL A 343 27.29 31.17 2.89
CA VAL A 343 28.17 30.06 2.48
C VAL A 343 27.45 29.14 1.50
N LEU A 344 28.22 28.43 0.68
CA LEU A 344 27.73 27.28 -0.10
C LEU A 344 28.15 26.01 0.64
N ALA A 345 27.19 25.26 1.19
CA ALA A 345 27.45 24.09 2.03
C ALA A 345 27.12 22.79 1.30
N PHE A 346 27.92 21.75 1.48
CA PHE A 346 27.64 20.42 0.97
C PHE A 346 26.45 19.81 1.72
N VAL A 347 25.48 19.23 1.00
CA VAL A 347 24.25 18.69 1.62
C VAL A 347 24.05 17.20 1.39
N SER A 348 24.42 16.65 0.23
CA SER A 348 24.23 15.22 -0.07
C SER A 348 25.04 14.74 -1.28
N GLY A 349 25.17 13.41 -1.40
CA GLY A 349 25.90 12.76 -2.50
C GLY A 349 27.37 12.49 -2.18
N SER A 350 28.24 12.56 -3.18
CA SER A 350 29.69 12.46 -3.02
C SER A 350 30.29 13.85 -2.90
N ARG A 351 31.02 14.11 -1.81
CA ARG A 351 31.72 15.38 -1.59
C ARG A 351 32.95 15.53 -2.50
N MET A 352 33.42 14.44 -3.12
CA MET A 352 34.57 14.44 -4.06
C MET A 352 35.79 15.17 -3.49
N GLY A 353 36.12 14.94 -2.21
CA GLY A 353 37.24 15.61 -1.53
C GLY A 353 37.05 17.10 -1.22
N GLY A 354 35.91 17.71 -1.58
CA GLY A 354 35.60 19.10 -1.28
C GLY A 354 35.40 19.41 0.22
N PRO A 355 35.43 20.69 0.61
CA PRO A 355 35.19 21.14 1.99
C PRO A 355 33.72 20.96 2.40
N GLU A 356 33.40 21.08 3.69
CA GLU A 356 32.00 21.04 4.16
C GLU A 356 31.21 22.29 3.73
N SER A 357 31.89 23.43 3.59
CA SER A 357 31.32 24.65 3.02
C SER A 357 32.40 25.55 2.42
N VAL A 358 31.99 26.47 1.55
CA VAL A 358 32.83 27.50 0.96
C VAL A 358 32.21 28.87 1.22
N PRO A 359 32.97 29.88 1.69
CA PRO A 359 32.45 31.23 1.90
C PRO A 359 32.04 31.87 0.56
N VAL A 360 30.85 32.47 0.53
CA VAL A 360 30.33 33.22 -0.62
C VAL A 360 30.38 34.72 -0.34
N GLY A 361 30.08 35.14 0.89
CA GLY A 361 30.07 36.55 1.28
C GLY A 361 28.79 37.29 0.86
N ALA A 362 28.77 38.60 1.07
CA ALA A 362 27.60 39.41 0.73
C ALA A 362 27.43 39.59 -0.79
N VAL A 363 26.19 39.44 -1.26
CA VAL A 363 25.83 39.63 -2.68
C VAL A 363 24.59 40.53 -2.76
N PRO A 364 24.69 41.74 -3.34
CA PRO A 364 23.55 42.65 -3.45
C PRO A 364 22.36 42.06 -4.20
N ALA A 365 21.15 42.45 -3.84
CA ALA A 365 19.92 42.02 -4.54
C ALA A 365 20.01 42.33 -6.04
N GLY A 366 19.76 41.31 -6.87
CA GLY A 366 19.83 41.39 -8.33
C GLY A 366 21.21 41.11 -8.94
N GLU A 367 22.29 41.08 -8.15
CA GLU A 367 23.64 40.77 -8.62
C GLU A 367 23.93 39.27 -8.66
N ALA A 368 24.93 38.88 -9.46
CA ALA A 368 25.37 37.49 -9.60
C ALA A 368 26.81 37.29 -9.09
N VAL A 369 27.08 36.10 -8.56
CA VAL A 369 28.38 35.68 -8.04
C VAL A 369 28.78 34.33 -8.65
N GLU A 370 30.08 34.15 -8.88
CA GLU A 370 30.67 32.88 -9.28
C GLU A 370 31.32 32.23 -8.06
N ILE A 371 30.89 31.02 -7.71
CA ILE A 371 31.34 30.28 -6.53
C ILE A 371 32.11 29.07 -7.01
N SER A 372 33.38 28.95 -6.60
CA SER A 372 34.27 27.87 -7.01
C SER A 372 34.57 26.93 -5.85
N VAL A 373 34.57 25.62 -6.13
CA VAL A 373 34.91 24.56 -5.18
C VAL A 373 35.96 23.65 -5.81
N ASP A 374 37.05 23.45 -5.09
CA ASP A 374 38.10 22.48 -5.46
C ASP A 374 37.62 21.07 -5.11
N LEU A 375 37.59 20.19 -6.11
CA LEU A 375 37.13 18.81 -6.02
C LEU A 375 38.16 17.85 -6.61
N VAL A 376 38.04 16.58 -6.25
CA VAL A 376 38.89 15.48 -6.71
C VAL A 376 37.98 14.32 -7.11
N ALA A 377 38.13 13.87 -8.36
CA ALA A 377 37.43 12.70 -8.86
C ALA A 377 37.77 11.49 -7.98
N PRO A 378 36.78 10.71 -7.50
CA PRO A 378 37.06 9.55 -6.66
C PRO A 378 38.02 8.55 -7.31
N GLU A 379 38.73 7.79 -6.47
CA GLU A 379 39.65 6.73 -6.92
C GLU A 379 38.91 5.53 -7.53
N GLU A 380 37.62 5.40 -7.24
CA GLU A 380 36.73 4.38 -7.79
C GLU A 380 36.10 4.88 -9.10
N SER A 381 36.07 4.03 -10.12
CA SER A 381 35.45 4.39 -11.40
C SER A 381 33.92 4.33 -11.31
N GLY A 382 33.25 5.35 -11.83
CA GLY A 382 31.79 5.47 -11.73
C GLY A 382 31.30 6.89 -11.92
N ASN A 383 29.99 7.11 -11.72
CA ASN A 383 29.42 8.45 -11.72
C ASN A 383 29.24 8.93 -10.29
N PHE A 384 29.63 10.18 -10.04
CA PHE A 384 29.53 10.79 -8.73
C PHE A 384 28.80 12.12 -8.85
N THR A 385 27.82 12.34 -7.97
CA THR A 385 27.10 13.61 -7.87
C THR A 385 27.31 14.22 -6.50
N GLY A 386 27.73 15.47 -6.43
CA GLY A 386 27.81 16.25 -5.20
C GLY A 386 26.79 17.39 -5.24
N ARG A 387 25.93 17.48 -4.21
CA ARG A 387 24.91 18.53 -4.08
C ARG A 387 25.28 19.52 -2.99
N TRP A 388 25.05 20.80 -3.27
CA TRP A 388 25.42 21.95 -2.45
C TRP A 388 24.24 22.92 -2.33
N MET A 389 24.15 23.63 -1.21
CA MET A 389 23.06 24.55 -0.90
C MET A 389 23.61 25.85 -0.30
N LEU A 390 23.14 26.99 -0.79
CA LEU A 390 23.42 28.28 -0.15
C LEU A 390 22.74 28.37 1.21
N LYS A 391 23.51 28.78 2.23
CA LYS A 391 23.04 28.94 3.60
C LYS A 391 23.51 30.24 4.23
N VAL A 392 22.74 30.73 5.20
CA VAL A 392 23.15 31.74 6.19
C VAL A 392 22.87 31.15 7.57
N GLY A 393 23.93 30.85 8.32
CA GLY A 393 23.80 29.98 9.50
C GLY A 393 23.23 28.62 9.08
N GLU A 394 22.17 28.16 9.76
CA GLU A 394 21.47 26.91 9.40
C GLU A 394 20.34 27.10 8.37
N ALA A 395 19.93 28.35 8.09
CA ALA A 395 18.86 28.64 7.15
C ALA A 395 19.32 28.47 5.70
N THR A 396 18.51 27.81 4.88
CA THR A 396 18.78 27.66 3.43
C THR A 396 18.22 28.84 2.65
N ILE A 397 18.93 29.28 1.61
CA ILE A 397 18.44 30.29 0.66
C ILE A 397 17.66 29.57 -0.43
N GLN A 398 16.36 29.88 -0.58
CA GLN A 398 15.51 29.25 -1.59
C GLN A 398 16.04 29.50 -3.00
N GLY A 399 16.09 28.45 -3.84
CA GLY A 399 16.66 28.52 -5.20
C GLY A 399 18.20 28.55 -5.25
N GLY A 400 18.86 28.35 -4.09
CA GLY A 400 20.32 28.33 -3.95
C GLY A 400 20.97 26.95 -4.04
N GLU A 401 20.28 25.97 -4.63
CA GLU A 401 20.83 24.63 -4.87
C GLU A 401 21.80 24.67 -6.07
N ALA A 402 22.92 23.98 -5.94
CA ALA A 402 23.87 23.74 -7.02
C ALA A 402 24.40 22.31 -6.92
N TRP A 403 24.66 21.67 -8.06
CA TRP A 403 25.21 20.32 -8.06
C TRP A 403 26.25 20.14 -9.16
N VAL A 404 27.04 19.08 -9.03
CA VAL A 404 27.95 18.63 -10.07
C VAL A 404 27.86 17.13 -10.19
N THR A 405 27.71 16.64 -11.42
CA THR A 405 27.86 15.23 -11.75
C THR A 405 29.10 15.02 -12.61
N ILE A 406 29.98 14.10 -12.22
CA ILE A 406 31.17 13.71 -13.00
C ILE A 406 31.19 12.21 -13.25
N GLN A 407 32.08 11.79 -14.15
CA GLN A 407 32.47 10.40 -14.35
C GLN A 407 33.95 10.25 -14.02
N ALA A 408 34.30 9.38 -13.06
CA ALA A 408 35.70 9.08 -12.72
C ALA A 408 36.15 7.78 -13.41
N GLY A 409 37.34 7.80 -14.01
CA GLY A 409 38.06 6.65 -14.58
C GLY A 409 37.43 6.03 -15.82
N GLU A 410 38.01 4.92 -16.31
CA GLU A 410 37.45 4.21 -17.47
C GLU A 410 36.08 3.63 -17.12
N VAL A 411 35.03 4.31 -17.55
CA VAL A 411 33.73 3.69 -17.74
C VAL A 411 33.95 2.64 -18.81
N THR A 412 33.94 1.35 -18.46
CA THR A 412 33.74 0.29 -19.44
C THR A 412 32.53 0.70 -20.25
N ALA A 413 32.75 1.08 -21.52
CA ALA A 413 31.68 1.44 -22.41
C ALA A 413 30.65 0.33 -22.33
N ALA A 414 29.46 0.65 -21.82
CA ALA A 414 28.34 -0.26 -21.87
C ALA A 414 28.26 -0.76 -23.32
N PRO A 415 28.06 -2.07 -23.56
CA PRO A 415 27.81 -2.55 -24.91
C PRO A 415 26.73 -1.66 -25.53
N PRO A 416 26.83 -1.34 -26.84
CA PRO A 416 25.87 -0.45 -27.48
C PRO A 416 24.48 -0.91 -27.12
N ALA A 417 23.63 0.04 -26.71
CA ALA A 417 22.24 -0.23 -26.36
C ALA A 417 21.65 -1.20 -27.40
N PRO A 418 20.94 -2.27 -26.98
CA PRO A 418 20.02 -2.91 -27.91
C PRO A 418 19.06 -1.81 -28.33
N GLY A 419 19.23 -1.32 -29.54
CA GLY A 419 18.38 -0.28 -30.11
C GLY A 419 16.98 -0.85 -30.21
N GLY A 420 16.09 -0.44 -29.30
CA GLY A 420 14.65 -0.61 -29.43
C GLY A 420 14.13 0.33 -30.51
N GLY A 421 14.53 0.10 -31.76
CA GLY A 421 14.13 0.88 -32.92
C GLY A 421 12.64 0.69 -33.23
N GLY A 422 11.79 1.53 -32.66
CA GLY A 422 10.37 1.59 -32.99
C GLY A 422 9.75 2.92 -32.53
N GLY A 423 8.86 3.49 -33.34
CA GLY A 423 8.08 4.67 -32.94
C GLY A 423 6.99 4.32 -31.93
N PHE A 424 6.47 5.31 -31.20
CA PHE A 424 5.44 5.15 -30.17
C PHE A 424 4.28 4.23 -30.57
N GLU A 425 3.87 3.35 -29.64
CA GLU A 425 2.72 2.45 -29.78
C GLU A 425 1.72 2.62 -28.63
N LEU A 426 0.48 2.19 -28.84
CA LEU A 426 -0.61 2.30 -27.88
C LEU A 426 -1.32 0.94 -27.74
N GLY A 427 -1.81 0.67 -26.53
CA GLY A 427 -2.65 -0.47 -26.23
C GLY A 427 -3.66 -0.20 -25.13
N GLY A 428 -4.38 -1.25 -24.74
CA GLY A 428 -5.32 -1.19 -23.63
C GLY A 428 -5.35 -2.46 -22.81
N HIS A 429 -5.58 -2.31 -21.51
CA HIS A 429 -5.80 -3.44 -20.61
C HIS A 429 -7.24 -3.95 -20.81
N ILE A 430 -7.35 -5.21 -21.23
CA ILE A 430 -8.63 -5.87 -21.50
C ILE A 430 -8.97 -6.83 -20.38
N ARG A 431 -10.27 -6.99 -20.12
CA ARG A 431 -10.79 -8.00 -19.18
C ARG A 431 -11.43 -9.17 -19.91
N ASP A 432 -12.21 -8.90 -20.95
CA ASP A 432 -12.87 -9.94 -21.75
C ASP A 432 -11.96 -10.44 -22.87
N LEU A 433 -11.52 -11.69 -22.74
CA LEU A 433 -10.64 -12.38 -23.68
C LEU A 433 -11.29 -12.69 -25.04
N ASN A 434 -12.57 -12.37 -25.22
CA ASN A 434 -13.23 -12.37 -26.52
C ASN A 434 -13.02 -11.07 -27.31
N PHE A 435 -12.42 -10.05 -26.71
CA PHE A 435 -12.16 -8.72 -27.27
C PHE A 435 -13.40 -8.08 -27.89
N PRO A 436 -14.47 -7.85 -27.11
CA PRO A 436 -15.71 -7.25 -27.62
C PRO A 436 -15.51 -5.86 -28.22
N TYR A 437 -14.43 -5.16 -27.87
CA TYR A 437 -14.10 -3.81 -28.31
C TYR A 437 -12.89 -3.74 -29.26
N ALA A 438 -12.51 -4.85 -29.91
CA ALA A 438 -11.34 -4.90 -30.81
C ALA A 438 -11.37 -3.81 -31.89
N ASP A 439 -12.49 -3.65 -32.59
CA ASP A 439 -12.63 -2.65 -33.67
C ASP A 439 -12.48 -1.22 -33.15
N LEU A 440 -12.99 -0.97 -31.94
CA LEU A 440 -12.93 0.35 -31.30
C LEU A 440 -11.53 0.67 -30.81
N MET A 441 -10.80 -0.32 -30.28
CA MET A 441 -9.39 -0.20 -29.93
C MET A 441 -8.52 0.11 -31.15
N HIS A 442 -8.68 -0.65 -32.25
CA HIS A 442 -7.99 -0.39 -33.52
C HIS A 442 -8.33 0.99 -34.09
N TYR A 443 -9.60 1.40 -34.00
CA TYR A 443 -10.02 2.75 -34.36
C TYR A 443 -9.25 3.81 -33.57
N ALA A 444 -9.07 3.64 -32.26
CA ALA A 444 -8.27 4.54 -31.41
C ALA A 444 -6.75 4.50 -31.68
N GLY A 445 -6.28 3.66 -32.60
CA GLY A 445 -4.85 3.47 -32.89
C GLY A 445 -4.14 2.51 -31.93
N MET A 446 -4.89 1.72 -31.16
CA MET A 446 -4.34 0.70 -30.26
C MET A 446 -4.03 -0.58 -31.03
N ASN A 447 -2.77 -1.01 -30.97
CA ASN A 447 -2.29 -2.26 -31.57
C ASN A 447 -1.77 -3.27 -30.53
N TRP A 448 -1.83 -2.90 -29.25
CA TRP A 448 -1.48 -3.75 -28.13
C TRP A 448 -2.70 -4.06 -27.26
N ALA A 449 -2.77 -5.29 -26.78
CA ALA A 449 -3.63 -5.68 -25.67
C ALA A 449 -2.77 -6.12 -24.50
N LYS A 450 -3.25 -5.88 -23.28
CA LYS A 450 -2.59 -6.29 -22.04
C LYS A 450 -3.54 -7.10 -21.16
N VAL A 451 -3.01 -8.14 -20.53
CA VAL A 451 -3.68 -8.89 -19.46
C VAL A 451 -2.67 -9.27 -18.37
N GLN A 452 -3.15 -9.49 -17.16
CA GLN A 452 -2.38 -10.12 -16.09
C GLN A 452 -2.53 -11.65 -16.14
N VAL A 453 -1.42 -12.36 -15.88
CA VAL A 453 -1.38 -13.83 -15.75
C VAL A 453 -0.60 -14.21 -14.50
N HIS A 454 -1.04 -15.27 -13.83
CA HIS A 454 -0.45 -15.69 -12.55
C HIS A 454 0.46 -16.91 -12.70
N TYR A 455 1.47 -17.01 -11.85
CA TYR A 455 2.49 -18.05 -11.89
C TYR A 455 1.90 -19.45 -12.05
N GLY A 456 2.36 -20.17 -13.07
CA GLY A 456 1.89 -21.51 -13.43
C GLY A 456 0.71 -21.54 -14.41
N GLN A 457 0.09 -20.40 -14.72
CA GLN A 457 -0.97 -20.30 -15.73
C GLN A 457 -0.42 -20.50 -17.15
N ASP A 458 -1.14 -21.26 -17.98
CA ASP A 458 -0.92 -21.30 -19.43
C ASP A 458 -1.67 -20.15 -20.11
N ALA A 459 -0.93 -19.33 -20.88
CA ALA A 459 -1.47 -18.18 -21.61
C ALA A 459 -1.51 -18.39 -23.14
N SER A 460 -1.19 -19.58 -23.64
CA SER A 460 -1.12 -19.87 -25.08
C SER A 460 -2.42 -19.51 -25.83
N GLY A 461 -3.58 -19.84 -25.24
CA GLY A 461 -4.89 -19.50 -25.81
C GLY A 461 -5.16 -17.99 -25.83
N ILE A 462 -4.69 -17.25 -24.82
CA ILE A 462 -4.82 -15.79 -24.72
C ILE A 462 -3.99 -15.13 -25.83
N ILE A 463 -2.74 -15.56 -25.97
CA ILE A 463 -1.80 -15.06 -26.98
C ILE A 463 -2.40 -15.27 -28.38
N GLN A 464 -2.86 -16.48 -28.68
CA GLN A 464 -3.49 -16.79 -29.97
C GLN A 464 -4.75 -15.95 -30.22
N ALA A 465 -5.58 -15.74 -29.19
CA ALA A 465 -6.79 -14.92 -29.31
C ALA A 465 -6.48 -13.46 -29.63
N ALA A 466 -5.42 -12.90 -29.06
CA ALA A 466 -4.94 -11.53 -29.32
C ALA A 466 -4.41 -11.41 -30.76
N HIS A 467 -3.49 -12.31 -31.15
CA HIS A 467 -2.90 -12.31 -32.50
C HIS A 467 -3.95 -12.51 -33.60
N ALA A 468 -4.95 -13.37 -33.37
CA ALA A 468 -6.05 -13.60 -34.30
C ALA A 468 -6.89 -12.34 -34.56
N ARG A 469 -6.82 -11.34 -33.66
CA ARG A 469 -7.51 -10.05 -33.76
C ARG A 469 -6.58 -8.90 -34.13
N GLY A 470 -5.34 -9.21 -34.53
CA GLY A 470 -4.37 -8.22 -34.97
C GLY A 470 -3.70 -7.42 -33.84
N PHE A 471 -3.84 -7.84 -32.58
CA PHE A 471 -3.12 -7.22 -31.46
C PHE A 471 -1.79 -7.92 -31.21
N LYS A 472 -0.77 -7.14 -30.86
CA LYS A 472 0.35 -7.63 -30.04
C LYS A 472 -0.12 -7.81 -28.61
N ILE A 473 0.43 -8.78 -27.88
CA ILE A 473 0.04 -9.08 -26.50
C ILE A 473 1.16 -8.81 -25.50
N GLN A 474 0.87 -7.96 -24.53
CA GLN A 474 1.65 -7.84 -23.29
C GLN A 474 1.03 -8.74 -22.22
N LEU A 475 1.84 -9.61 -21.62
CA LEU A 475 1.47 -10.34 -20.42
C LEU A 475 2.20 -9.73 -19.21
N SER A 476 1.45 -9.19 -18.26
CA SER A 476 2.01 -8.94 -16.92
C SER A 476 2.00 -10.25 -16.16
N ALA A 477 3.18 -10.77 -15.87
CA ALA A 477 3.37 -12.07 -15.24
C ALA A 477 3.65 -11.90 -13.74
N LEU A 478 2.76 -12.41 -12.89
CA LEU A 478 2.80 -12.20 -11.44
C LEU A 478 2.94 -13.51 -10.68
N GLY A 479 3.74 -13.54 -9.61
CA GLY A 479 3.65 -14.56 -8.57
C GLY A 479 2.92 -14.02 -7.33
N SER A 480 2.76 -14.85 -6.30
CA SER A 480 2.29 -14.36 -4.99
C SER A 480 3.43 -13.68 -4.24
N ALA A 481 3.11 -12.70 -3.37
CA ALA A 481 4.11 -12.03 -2.54
C ALA A 481 5.01 -13.01 -1.76
N SER A 482 4.43 -14.08 -1.21
CA SER A 482 5.14 -15.11 -0.44
C SER A 482 6.09 -15.99 -1.25
N MET A 483 5.94 -16.02 -2.58
CA MET A 483 6.76 -16.84 -3.47
C MET A 483 8.25 -16.48 -3.38
N VAL A 484 8.55 -15.21 -3.11
CA VAL A 484 9.93 -14.68 -3.07
C VAL A 484 10.78 -15.23 -1.92
N THR A 485 10.16 -15.91 -0.97
CA THR A 485 10.85 -16.59 0.15
C THR A 485 11.17 -18.06 -0.16
N GLN A 486 10.64 -18.60 -1.26
CA GLN A 486 10.81 -20.01 -1.59
C GLN A 486 12.17 -20.27 -2.24
N PRO A 487 12.89 -21.33 -1.85
CA PRO A 487 14.17 -21.65 -2.48
C PRO A 487 14.05 -21.86 -3.99
N GLY A 488 14.85 -21.10 -4.76
CA GLY A 488 14.91 -21.22 -6.22
C GLY A 488 13.72 -20.63 -6.97
N PHE A 489 12.92 -19.77 -6.32
CA PHE A 489 11.74 -19.17 -6.94
C PHE A 489 12.10 -18.35 -8.20
N GLU A 490 13.25 -17.69 -8.23
CA GLU A 490 13.68 -16.86 -9.37
C GLU A 490 13.83 -17.72 -10.62
N GLN A 491 14.45 -18.90 -10.48
CA GLN A 491 14.61 -19.84 -11.59
C GLN A 491 13.29 -20.48 -11.99
N GLY A 492 12.43 -20.83 -11.02
CA GLY A 492 11.09 -21.35 -11.29
C GLY A 492 10.25 -20.36 -12.08
N PHE A 493 10.24 -19.10 -11.64
CA PHE A 493 9.57 -18.00 -12.31
C PHE A 493 10.13 -17.76 -13.71
N ALA A 494 11.47 -17.67 -13.85
CA ALA A 494 12.14 -17.48 -15.13
C ALA A 494 11.80 -18.58 -16.16
N ASN A 495 11.74 -19.84 -15.72
CA ASN A 495 11.34 -20.95 -16.58
C ASN A 495 9.89 -20.83 -17.08
N TRP A 496 8.98 -20.38 -16.20
CA TRP A 496 7.58 -20.18 -16.56
C TRP A 496 7.42 -19.05 -17.58
N VAL A 497 8.02 -17.87 -17.35
CA VAL A 497 7.93 -16.75 -18.30
C VAL A 497 8.66 -17.04 -19.62
N ALA A 498 9.71 -17.87 -19.62
CA ALA A 498 10.29 -18.39 -20.85
C ALA A 498 9.29 -19.24 -21.65
N GLY A 499 8.44 -20.01 -20.97
CA GLY A 499 7.31 -20.72 -21.58
C GLY A 499 6.30 -19.78 -22.23
N LEU A 500 5.96 -18.66 -21.58
CA LEU A 500 5.10 -17.62 -22.15
C LEU A 500 5.71 -16.99 -23.41
N ALA A 501 7.02 -16.72 -23.37
CA ALA A 501 7.76 -16.19 -24.51
C ALA A 501 7.81 -17.17 -25.69
N ALA A 502 8.05 -18.46 -25.41
CA ALA A 502 8.01 -19.54 -26.41
C ALA A 502 6.61 -19.75 -27.01
N ALA A 503 5.56 -19.51 -26.23
CA ALA A 503 4.18 -19.55 -26.68
C ALA A 503 3.79 -18.37 -27.59
N GLY A 504 4.66 -17.36 -27.72
CA GLY A 504 4.50 -16.24 -28.64
C GLY A 504 4.08 -14.92 -28.00
N ALA A 505 4.24 -14.74 -26.69
CA ALA A 505 4.02 -13.42 -26.08
C ALA A 505 4.93 -12.36 -26.73
N ASP A 506 4.37 -11.20 -27.11
CA ASP A 506 5.13 -10.11 -27.73
C ASP A 506 5.90 -9.30 -26.68
N ALA A 507 5.30 -9.10 -25.51
CA ALA A 507 5.94 -8.47 -24.35
C ALA A 507 5.57 -9.18 -23.05
N ILE A 508 6.53 -9.24 -22.12
CA ILE A 508 6.34 -9.77 -20.78
C ILE A 508 6.83 -8.72 -19.79
N GLU A 509 5.93 -8.26 -18.92
CA GLU A 509 6.29 -7.51 -17.73
C GLU A 509 6.61 -8.51 -16.61
N VAL A 510 7.81 -8.41 -16.07
CA VAL A 510 8.34 -9.35 -15.07
C VAL A 510 7.97 -8.85 -13.68
N TRP A 511 6.92 -9.44 -13.10
CA TRP A 511 6.28 -9.05 -11.83
C TRP A 511 5.34 -7.83 -11.96
N ASN A 512 4.75 -7.41 -10.84
CA ASN A 512 3.90 -6.21 -10.73
C ASN A 512 4.16 -5.53 -9.37
N GLU A 513 4.41 -4.22 -9.36
CA GLU A 513 4.60 -3.41 -8.15
C GLU A 513 5.42 -4.04 -7.00
N PRO A 514 6.63 -4.59 -7.27
CA PRO A 514 7.45 -5.30 -6.28
C PRO A 514 7.94 -4.41 -5.11
N ASN A 515 7.67 -3.11 -5.14
CA ASN A 515 8.05 -2.15 -4.11
C ASN A 515 7.04 -2.07 -2.95
N ILE A 516 5.93 -2.80 -3.00
CA ILE A 516 4.92 -2.84 -1.94
C ILE A 516 4.69 -4.26 -1.41
N ASP A 517 4.27 -4.34 -0.14
CA ASP A 517 4.06 -5.57 0.62
C ASP A 517 3.00 -6.53 0.05
N ARG A 518 1.99 -5.99 -0.62
CA ARG A 518 0.96 -6.77 -1.31
C ARG A 518 1.52 -7.66 -2.42
N GLU A 519 2.55 -7.19 -3.11
CA GLU A 519 3.12 -7.87 -4.28
C GLU A 519 4.47 -8.52 -4.00
N TRP A 520 5.16 -8.14 -2.92
CA TRP A 520 6.45 -8.70 -2.55
C TRP A 520 6.59 -8.77 -1.02
N GLN A 521 6.92 -9.96 -0.49
CA GLN A 521 6.93 -10.21 0.95
C GLN A 521 7.69 -9.14 1.75
N ILE A 522 7.05 -8.63 2.81
CA ILE A 522 7.67 -7.76 3.83
C ILE A 522 9.00 -8.36 4.32
N GLY A 523 10.00 -7.49 4.51
CA GLY A 523 11.36 -7.86 4.90
C GLY A 523 12.24 -8.31 3.73
N HIS A 524 11.66 -8.56 2.56
CA HIS A 524 12.37 -8.98 1.35
C HIS A 524 12.28 -7.98 0.19
N ILE A 525 11.57 -6.87 0.35
CA ILE A 525 11.44 -5.81 -0.65
C ILE A 525 12.81 -5.16 -0.85
N SER A 526 13.38 -5.34 -2.05
CA SER A 526 14.71 -4.84 -2.38
C SER A 526 14.87 -4.68 -3.89
N PRO A 527 15.31 -3.50 -4.37
CA PRO A 527 15.64 -3.30 -5.79
C PRO A 527 16.68 -4.31 -6.29
N ALA A 528 17.65 -4.70 -5.46
CA ALA A 528 18.67 -5.68 -5.81
C ALA A 528 18.10 -7.09 -5.95
N ALA A 529 17.23 -7.52 -5.02
CA ALA A 529 16.57 -8.83 -5.10
C ALA A 529 15.66 -8.92 -6.33
N TYR A 530 14.90 -7.86 -6.61
CA TYR A 530 14.09 -7.79 -7.82
C TYR A 530 14.95 -7.80 -9.09
N THR A 531 16.08 -7.08 -9.11
CA THR A 531 17.00 -7.08 -10.25
C THR A 531 17.55 -8.48 -10.54
N GLN A 532 17.82 -9.29 -9.50
CA GLN A 532 18.23 -10.68 -9.68
C GLN A 532 17.14 -11.53 -10.37
N LEU A 533 15.87 -11.38 -9.97
CA LEU A 533 14.74 -12.01 -10.64
C LEU A 533 14.64 -11.54 -12.09
N LEU A 534 14.68 -10.23 -12.32
CA LEU A 534 14.57 -9.60 -13.65
C LEU A 534 15.65 -10.11 -14.60
N CYS A 535 16.92 -10.15 -14.17
CA CYS A 535 18.02 -10.67 -14.98
C CYS A 535 17.89 -12.17 -15.28
N THR A 536 17.42 -12.96 -14.31
CA THR A 536 17.20 -14.40 -14.50
C THR A 536 16.07 -14.63 -15.52
N ALA A 537 14.97 -13.89 -15.39
CA ALA A 537 13.84 -13.92 -16.31
C ALA A 537 14.22 -13.43 -17.72
N TYR A 538 14.93 -12.31 -17.83
CA TYR A 538 15.40 -11.74 -19.11
C TYR A 538 16.19 -12.75 -19.92
N ASN A 539 17.19 -13.39 -19.31
CA ASN A 539 18.01 -14.38 -19.99
C ASN A 539 17.18 -15.58 -20.46
N ALA A 540 16.27 -16.06 -19.63
CA ALA A 540 15.39 -17.19 -19.97
C ALA A 540 14.40 -16.84 -21.11
N ILE A 541 13.79 -15.64 -21.04
CA ILE A 541 12.88 -15.12 -22.08
C ILE A 541 13.63 -14.96 -23.40
N LYS A 542 14.77 -14.28 -23.43
CA LYS A 542 15.55 -14.06 -24.66
C LYS A 542 16.09 -15.35 -25.26
N ALA A 543 16.41 -16.35 -24.43
CA ALA A 543 16.80 -17.68 -24.92
C ALA A 543 15.64 -18.43 -25.57
N ALA A 544 14.42 -18.29 -25.04
CA ALA A 544 13.21 -18.92 -25.59
C ALA A 544 12.69 -18.20 -26.83
N ASN A 545 12.69 -16.86 -26.83
CA ASN A 545 12.28 -16.02 -27.94
C ASN A 545 13.05 -14.70 -27.90
N PRO A 546 14.07 -14.50 -28.77
CA PRO A 546 14.88 -13.29 -28.76
C PRO A 546 14.11 -12.02 -29.16
N ASN A 547 12.94 -12.16 -29.79
CA ASN A 547 12.09 -11.05 -30.19
C ASN A 547 11.09 -10.61 -29.10
N ALA A 548 10.88 -11.42 -28.07
CA ALA A 548 9.99 -11.06 -26.97
C ALA A 548 10.57 -9.88 -26.19
N ILE A 549 9.73 -8.86 -25.97
CA ILE A 549 10.07 -7.67 -25.19
C ILE A 549 10.01 -8.02 -23.71
N VAL A 550 11.04 -7.62 -22.95
CA VAL A 550 11.10 -7.75 -21.49
C VAL A 550 10.96 -6.37 -20.88
N ILE A 551 9.91 -6.18 -20.09
CA ILE A 551 9.62 -4.95 -19.37
C ILE A 551 9.89 -5.22 -17.89
N SER A 552 10.61 -4.31 -17.20
CA SER A 552 10.64 -4.38 -15.74
C SER A 552 9.23 -4.20 -15.17
N ALA A 553 8.97 -4.70 -13.97
CA ALA A 553 7.75 -4.37 -13.26
C ALA A 553 7.69 -2.86 -13.05
N ALA A 554 6.54 -2.28 -13.32
CA ALA A 554 6.22 -0.96 -12.84
C ALA A 554 6.16 -0.96 -11.29
N PRO A 555 6.81 -0.01 -10.61
CA PRO A 555 6.57 0.18 -9.18
C PRO A 555 5.19 0.82 -8.95
N ALA A 556 4.60 0.55 -7.79
CA ALA A 556 3.49 1.36 -7.27
C ALA A 556 3.99 2.80 -7.10
N PRO A 557 3.33 3.80 -7.69
CA PRO A 557 3.80 5.19 -7.69
C PRO A 557 3.45 5.87 -6.36
N THR A 558 4.34 5.76 -5.38
CA THR A 558 4.09 6.19 -3.99
C THR A 558 5.26 6.97 -3.39
N GLY A 559 4.92 7.90 -2.50
CA GLY A 559 5.83 8.64 -1.61
C GLY A 559 5.49 8.41 -0.13
N TYR A 560 4.81 7.29 0.17
CA TYR A 560 4.27 6.96 1.49
C TYR A 560 5.35 6.49 2.48
N PHE A 561 6.38 5.81 2.01
CA PHE A 561 7.35 5.12 2.87
C PHE A 561 8.47 6.04 3.39
N GLY A 562 8.65 7.22 2.78
CA GLY A 562 9.74 8.14 3.10
C GLY A 562 11.12 7.60 2.69
N GLY A 563 11.18 6.72 1.68
CA GLY A 563 12.38 6.00 1.25
C GLY A 563 12.15 4.52 0.97
N CYS A 564 13.24 3.75 0.94
CA CYS A 564 13.18 2.28 0.91
C CYS A 564 13.33 1.69 2.32
N GLY A 565 12.44 0.79 2.71
CA GLY A 565 12.49 0.04 3.96
C GLY A 565 11.95 -1.38 3.83
N PRO A 566 11.93 -2.16 4.93
CA PRO A 566 11.48 -3.55 4.90
C PRO A 566 9.99 -3.70 4.57
N ASN A 567 9.18 -2.67 4.80
CA ASN A 567 7.73 -2.70 4.60
C ASN A 567 7.29 -2.13 3.24
N GLY A 568 8.23 -1.60 2.46
CA GLY A 568 7.95 -1.00 1.15
C GLY A 568 9.01 0.00 0.74
N CYS A 569 8.96 0.44 -0.51
CA CYS A 569 9.83 1.48 -1.02
C CYS A 569 9.09 2.47 -1.93
N ASP A 570 9.39 3.75 -1.73
CA ASP A 570 8.93 4.81 -2.63
C ASP A 570 9.53 4.65 -4.03
N ASP A 571 8.80 5.12 -5.02
CA ASP A 571 9.08 4.80 -6.42
C ASP A 571 10.41 5.39 -6.91
N GLN A 572 10.77 6.61 -6.52
CA GLN A 572 12.07 7.20 -6.85
C GLN A 572 13.26 6.36 -6.33
N PRO A 573 13.42 6.12 -5.02
CA PRO A 573 14.54 5.33 -4.51
C PRO A 573 14.50 3.87 -4.99
N TRP A 574 13.33 3.32 -5.31
CA TRP A 574 13.22 2.02 -5.97
C TRP A 574 13.89 2.04 -7.34
N MET A 575 13.55 3.02 -8.19
CA MET A 575 14.08 3.16 -9.55
C MET A 575 15.58 3.46 -9.56
N GLU A 576 16.07 4.31 -8.65
CA GLU A 576 17.50 4.54 -8.43
C GLU A 576 18.21 3.25 -8.01
N GLY A 577 17.59 2.45 -7.14
CA GLY A 577 18.09 1.15 -6.73
C GLY A 577 18.19 0.15 -7.88
N LEU A 578 17.20 0.11 -8.79
CA LEU A 578 17.25 -0.73 -9.99
C LEU A 578 18.40 -0.33 -10.91
N TYR A 579 18.57 0.97 -11.13
CA TYR A 579 19.67 1.50 -11.93
C TYR A 579 21.03 1.07 -11.33
N ASN A 580 21.21 1.29 -10.02
CA ASN A 580 22.44 0.96 -9.30
C ASN A 580 22.73 -0.56 -9.28
N ALA A 581 21.69 -1.40 -9.26
CA ALA A 581 21.81 -2.85 -9.33
C ALA A 581 22.09 -3.38 -10.75
N GLY A 582 22.12 -2.51 -11.77
CA GLY A 582 22.43 -2.87 -13.16
C GLY A 582 21.24 -3.38 -13.96
N ALA A 583 20.00 -3.14 -13.51
CA ALA A 583 18.77 -3.64 -14.14
C ALA A 583 18.62 -3.23 -15.62
N ALA A 584 19.23 -2.12 -16.06
CA ALA A 584 19.20 -1.66 -17.44
C ALA A 584 19.70 -2.72 -18.45
N SER A 585 20.59 -3.63 -18.03
CA SER A 585 21.10 -4.71 -18.88
C SER A 585 20.14 -5.91 -18.99
N CYS A 586 19.06 -5.90 -18.21
CA CYS A 586 18.14 -7.03 -18.02
C CYS A 586 16.69 -6.67 -18.39
N MET A 587 16.49 -5.60 -19.16
CA MET A 587 15.19 -5.20 -19.68
C MET A 587 15.37 -4.44 -21.00
N ASP A 588 14.34 -4.50 -21.85
CA ASP A 588 14.25 -3.68 -23.05
C ASP A 588 13.62 -2.31 -22.75
N TYR A 589 12.66 -2.27 -21.81
CA TYR A 589 11.95 -1.05 -21.40
C TYR A 589 11.71 -0.99 -19.89
N ILE A 590 11.63 0.24 -19.38
CA ILE A 590 11.29 0.54 -17.99
C ILE A 590 9.77 0.44 -17.82
N GLY A 591 9.27 -0.46 -16.99
CA GLY A 591 7.86 -0.48 -16.61
C GLY A 591 7.47 0.73 -15.76
N ALA A 592 6.29 1.29 -15.99
CA ALA A 592 5.76 2.39 -15.20
C ALA A 592 4.23 2.33 -15.07
N HIS A 593 3.72 2.78 -13.92
CA HIS A 593 2.30 2.96 -13.65
C HIS A 593 2.00 4.45 -13.41
N HIS A 594 0.94 4.96 -14.05
CA HIS A 594 0.37 6.28 -13.73
C HIS A 594 -1.15 6.19 -13.63
N ASN A 595 -1.62 5.87 -12.42
CA ASN A 595 -3.03 5.69 -12.09
C ASN A 595 -3.58 6.83 -11.23
N ALA A 596 -2.79 7.86 -10.92
CA ALA A 596 -3.18 9.03 -10.14
C ALA A 596 -3.62 10.22 -11.03
N GLY A 597 -4.10 9.96 -12.24
CA GLY A 597 -4.37 11.01 -13.22
C GLY A 597 -5.62 11.84 -12.91
N ALA A 598 -5.44 13.09 -12.44
CA ALA A 598 -6.50 14.12 -12.37
C ALA A 598 -6.06 15.53 -12.76
N THR A 599 -4.98 15.66 -13.53
CA THR A 599 -4.56 16.92 -14.14
C THR A 599 -4.09 16.68 -15.57
N SER A 600 -3.90 17.76 -16.34
CA SER A 600 -3.27 17.65 -17.66
C SER A 600 -1.90 16.95 -17.57
N PRO A 601 -1.56 16.04 -18.50
CA PRO A 601 -0.29 15.33 -18.50
C PRO A 601 0.96 16.19 -18.45
N SER A 602 0.91 17.44 -18.94
CA SER A 602 2.02 18.40 -18.88
C SER A 602 2.06 19.23 -17.58
N ALA A 603 1.05 19.10 -16.72
CA ALA A 603 0.99 19.80 -15.45
C ALA A 603 2.13 19.36 -14.54
N ARG A 604 2.63 20.32 -13.74
CA ARG A 604 3.67 20.10 -12.72
C ARG A 604 3.22 20.52 -11.33
N SER A 605 1.99 21.02 -11.22
CA SER A 605 1.36 21.47 -9.99
C SER A 605 -0.16 21.47 -10.17
N GLY A 606 -0.91 21.58 -9.07
CA GLY A 606 -2.36 21.75 -9.10
C GLY A 606 -3.17 20.45 -9.05
N HIS A 607 -2.54 19.31 -8.77
CA HIS A 607 -3.28 18.07 -8.56
C HIS A 607 -4.12 18.13 -7.28
N PRO A 608 -5.41 17.75 -7.28
CA PRO A 608 -6.30 17.95 -6.12
C PRO A 608 -5.90 17.20 -4.85
N ALA A 609 -5.20 16.07 -4.97
CA ALA A 609 -4.66 15.31 -3.84
C ALA A 609 -3.23 15.73 -3.44
N ASP A 610 -2.57 16.60 -4.21
CA ASP A 610 -1.17 16.91 -4.00
C ASP A 610 -1.00 17.97 -2.90
N GLN A 611 -0.40 17.55 -1.79
CA GLN A 611 -0.09 18.40 -0.64
C GLN A 611 1.43 18.61 -0.47
N SER A 612 2.26 17.87 -1.21
CA SER A 612 3.70 17.79 -1.01
C SER A 612 4.53 18.12 -2.25
N GLY A 613 3.90 18.31 -3.42
CA GLY A 613 4.58 18.49 -4.69
C GLY A 613 5.15 17.18 -5.26
N HIS A 614 4.64 16.02 -4.85
CA HIS A 614 5.22 14.72 -5.21
C HIS A 614 5.03 14.40 -6.70
N HIS A 615 6.08 13.91 -7.37
CA HIS A 615 6.08 13.68 -8.82
C HIS A 615 5.04 12.67 -9.30
N SER A 616 4.69 11.68 -8.46
CA SER A 616 3.76 10.61 -8.82
C SER A 616 2.34 11.10 -9.16
N TRP A 617 1.98 12.31 -8.73
CA TRP A 617 0.71 12.95 -9.08
C TRP A 617 0.64 13.43 -10.54
N TYR A 618 1.78 13.53 -11.22
CA TYR A 618 1.89 14.15 -12.53
C TYR A 618 2.58 13.24 -13.55
N PHE A 619 1.96 13.05 -14.71
CA PHE A 619 2.48 12.17 -15.76
C PHE A 619 3.87 12.56 -16.27
N LEU A 620 4.05 13.81 -16.73
CA LEU A 620 5.32 14.23 -17.33
C LEU A 620 6.47 14.30 -16.30
N PRO A 621 6.31 14.89 -15.10
CA PRO A 621 7.32 14.84 -14.05
C PRO A 621 7.77 13.42 -13.68
N GLN A 622 6.84 12.48 -13.51
CA GLN A 622 7.19 11.09 -13.26
C GLN A 622 7.93 10.45 -14.44
N THR A 623 7.45 10.69 -15.68
CA THR A 623 8.10 10.19 -16.91
C THR A 623 9.56 10.66 -16.99
N GLU A 624 9.79 11.96 -16.79
CA GLU A 624 11.12 12.57 -16.83
C GLU A 624 12.03 11.99 -15.76
N LEU A 625 11.53 11.84 -14.53
CA LEU A 625 12.28 11.28 -13.43
C LEU A 625 12.79 9.87 -13.77
N TYR A 626 11.90 8.97 -14.18
CA TYR A 626 12.26 7.58 -14.47
C TYR A 626 13.20 7.50 -15.68
N TYR A 627 12.94 8.26 -16.75
CA TYR A 627 13.80 8.30 -17.93
C TYR A 627 15.21 8.81 -17.59
N ASN A 628 15.31 9.84 -16.76
CA ASN A 628 16.57 10.47 -16.35
C ASN A 628 17.37 9.61 -15.38
N ILE A 629 16.73 8.88 -14.46
CA ILE A 629 17.41 7.89 -13.60
C ILE A 629 18.18 6.88 -14.46
N PHE A 630 17.58 6.43 -15.57
CA PHE A 630 18.22 5.53 -16.53
C PHE A 630 19.03 6.25 -17.62
N ARG A 631 19.30 7.54 -17.46
CA ARG A 631 20.14 8.37 -18.35
C ARG A 631 19.67 8.36 -19.81
N GLY A 632 18.37 8.19 -20.03
CA GLY A 632 17.77 8.04 -21.35
C GLY A 632 18.23 6.80 -22.14
N THR A 633 18.86 5.83 -21.48
CA THR A 633 19.32 4.58 -22.14
C THR A 633 18.18 3.60 -22.39
N ARG A 634 17.04 3.78 -21.72
CA ARG A 634 15.84 2.96 -21.86
C ARG A 634 14.60 3.86 -21.87
N GLN A 635 13.68 3.60 -22.79
CA GLN A 635 12.38 4.25 -22.81
C GLN A 635 11.44 3.59 -21.80
N LEU A 636 10.42 4.33 -21.36
CA LEU A 636 9.35 3.80 -20.52
C LEU A 636 8.33 3.01 -21.35
N PHE A 637 7.75 1.99 -20.73
CA PHE A 637 6.59 1.28 -21.20
C PHE A 637 5.55 1.36 -20.08
N TYR A 638 4.54 2.21 -20.25
CA TYR A 638 3.46 2.30 -19.27
C TYR A 638 2.60 1.06 -19.39
N THR A 639 2.70 0.16 -18.40
CA THR A 639 1.93 -1.09 -18.34
C THR A 639 0.54 -0.87 -17.77
N GLU A 640 0.34 0.27 -17.10
CA GLU A 640 -0.94 0.89 -16.72
C GLU A 640 -0.82 2.42 -16.73
N MET A 641 -1.67 3.10 -17.48
CA MET A 641 -1.82 4.55 -17.42
C MET A 641 -3.28 4.94 -17.62
N GLY A 642 -3.83 5.70 -16.68
CA GLY A 642 -5.24 6.07 -16.71
C GLY A 642 -5.56 7.36 -15.98
N TYR A 643 -6.65 7.99 -16.41
CA TYR A 643 -7.26 9.14 -15.76
C TYR A 643 -8.67 8.76 -15.33
N ALA A 644 -9.01 8.92 -14.05
CA ALA A 644 -10.34 8.56 -13.56
C ALA A 644 -11.37 9.65 -13.90
N SER A 645 -12.53 9.23 -14.40
CA SER A 645 -13.68 10.09 -14.67
C SER A 645 -14.94 9.64 -13.93
N GLN A 646 -15.50 10.54 -13.13
CA GLN A 646 -16.70 10.31 -12.33
C GLN A 646 -17.97 10.31 -13.21
N GLU A 647 -17.92 10.94 -14.38
CA GLU A 647 -19.10 11.17 -15.21
C GLU A 647 -19.68 9.86 -15.75
N GLY A 648 -20.92 9.56 -15.38
CA GLY A 648 -21.66 8.39 -15.88
C GLY A 648 -21.45 7.11 -15.07
N VAL A 649 -20.68 7.14 -13.99
CA VAL A 649 -20.45 6.01 -13.07
C VAL A 649 -20.85 6.38 -11.64
N PRO A 650 -21.05 5.41 -10.72
CA PRO A 650 -21.41 5.71 -9.33
C PRO A 650 -20.31 6.54 -8.64
N THR A 651 -20.68 7.29 -7.60
CA THR A 651 -19.74 8.16 -6.87
C THR A 651 -18.52 7.39 -6.37
N PHE A 652 -17.33 7.96 -6.54
CA PHE A 652 -16.08 7.41 -6.05
C PHE A 652 -16.02 7.42 -4.53
N SER A 653 -15.30 6.45 -3.94
CA SER A 653 -14.98 6.44 -2.51
C SER A 653 -14.12 7.65 -2.12
N ASP A 654 -14.01 7.95 -0.83
CA ASP A 654 -13.23 9.12 -0.37
C ASP A 654 -11.73 9.00 -0.69
N MET A 655 -11.22 7.77 -0.84
CA MET A 655 -9.85 7.50 -1.31
C MET A 655 -9.58 8.04 -2.73
N PHE A 656 -10.63 8.20 -3.54
CA PHE A 656 -10.58 8.74 -4.89
C PHE A 656 -11.31 10.08 -5.01
N ALA A 657 -11.49 10.80 -3.89
CA ALA A 657 -12.18 12.08 -3.87
C ALA A 657 -11.55 13.12 -4.83
N TRP A 658 -10.24 13.02 -5.04
CA TRP A 658 -9.46 13.88 -5.93
C TRP A 658 -9.86 13.78 -7.41
N ALA A 659 -10.49 12.68 -7.85
CA ALA A 659 -10.96 12.50 -9.22
C ALA A 659 -12.46 12.77 -9.41
N ARG A 660 -13.21 13.07 -8.34
CA ARG A 660 -14.68 13.25 -8.42
C ARG A 660 -15.11 14.42 -9.30
N GLY A 661 -14.24 15.41 -9.48
CA GLY A 661 -14.48 16.57 -10.32
C GLY A 661 -14.27 16.30 -11.81
N ASN A 662 -13.62 15.19 -12.17
CA ASN A 662 -13.20 14.94 -13.55
C ASN A 662 -14.36 14.42 -14.40
N ASP A 663 -14.44 14.89 -15.64
CA ASP A 663 -15.43 14.44 -16.63
C ASP A 663 -14.82 13.61 -17.77
N ASN A 664 -15.66 13.06 -18.66
CA ASN A 664 -15.20 12.17 -19.74
C ASN A 664 -14.42 12.95 -20.82
N SER A 665 -14.65 14.26 -20.93
CA SER A 665 -13.96 15.12 -21.88
C SER A 665 -12.53 15.41 -21.43
N GLU A 666 -12.33 15.63 -20.13
CA GLU A 666 -11.01 15.77 -19.52
C GLU A 666 -10.20 14.48 -19.62
N GLN A 667 -10.80 13.33 -19.28
CA GLN A 667 -10.16 12.02 -19.45
C GLN A 667 -9.71 11.81 -20.90
N ALA A 668 -10.57 12.10 -21.88
CA ALA A 668 -10.24 11.96 -23.30
C ALA A 668 -9.11 12.89 -23.73
N ALA A 669 -9.14 14.17 -23.31
CA ALA A 669 -8.13 15.16 -23.64
C ALA A 669 -6.76 14.80 -23.03
N TRP A 670 -6.74 14.35 -21.78
CA TRP A 670 -5.51 14.00 -21.07
C TRP A 670 -4.88 12.72 -21.59
N LEU A 671 -5.67 11.69 -21.94
CA LEU A 671 -5.12 10.51 -22.62
C LEU A 671 -4.47 10.88 -23.97
N ALA A 672 -5.13 11.74 -24.77
CA ALA A 672 -4.59 12.21 -26.04
C ALA A 672 -3.31 13.05 -25.86
N GLU A 673 -3.27 13.94 -24.86
CA GLU A 673 -2.09 14.75 -24.55
C GLU A 673 -0.93 13.87 -24.06
N ALA A 674 -1.17 12.86 -23.22
CA ALA A 674 -0.12 11.93 -22.76
C ALA A 674 0.52 11.18 -23.94
N VAL A 675 -0.29 10.75 -24.91
CA VAL A 675 0.19 10.16 -26.18
C VAL A 675 1.01 11.16 -26.99
N GLN A 676 0.53 12.39 -27.14
CA GLN A 676 1.22 13.43 -27.90
C GLN A 676 2.58 13.79 -27.27
N LEU A 677 2.64 13.93 -25.95
CA LEU A 677 3.89 14.16 -25.21
C LEU A 677 4.85 12.98 -25.35
N SER A 678 4.34 11.75 -25.27
CA SER A 678 5.13 10.53 -25.45
C SER A 678 5.79 10.48 -26.84
N ILE A 679 5.04 10.82 -27.89
CA ILE A 679 5.55 10.92 -29.26
C ILE A 679 6.60 12.04 -29.39
N ASN A 680 6.31 13.21 -28.84
CA ASN A 680 7.14 14.40 -29.03
C ASN A 680 8.47 14.32 -28.26
N THR A 681 8.44 13.77 -27.05
CA THR A 681 9.62 13.65 -26.19
C THR A 681 10.48 12.44 -26.55
N GLY A 682 9.86 11.38 -27.07
CA GLY A 682 10.54 10.10 -27.32
C GLY A 682 10.92 9.34 -26.06
N MET A 683 10.49 9.77 -24.86
CA MET A 683 10.82 9.08 -23.60
C MET A 683 10.03 7.78 -23.40
N VAL A 684 8.86 7.67 -24.04
CA VAL A 684 7.92 6.57 -23.84
C VAL A 684 7.80 5.76 -25.13
N ARG A 685 7.97 4.45 -25.00
CA ARG A 685 7.84 3.48 -26.09
C ARG A 685 6.39 3.10 -26.35
N CYS A 686 5.65 2.83 -25.28
CA CYS A 686 4.28 2.34 -25.35
C CYS A 686 3.48 2.76 -24.12
N ILE A 687 2.19 3.00 -24.33
CA ILE A 687 1.20 3.20 -23.27
C ILE A 687 0.13 2.12 -23.37
N ILE A 688 -0.12 1.42 -22.28
CA ILE A 688 -1.32 0.63 -22.07
C ILE A 688 -2.32 1.45 -21.26
N VAL A 689 -3.44 1.80 -21.89
CA VAL A 689 -4.53 2.49 -21.20
C VAL A 689 -5.13 1.56 -20.16
N TRP A 690 -5.14 2.01 -18.91
CA TRP A 690 -5.89 1.44 -17.79
C TRP A 690 -7.20 2.24 -17.68
N ASN A 691 -8.32 1.73 -18.20
CA ASN A 691 -8.53 0.42 -18.85
C ASN A 691 -9.61 0.50 -19.94
N ILE A 692 -9.89 -0.61 -20.65
CA ILE A 692 -10.87 -0.62 -21.75
C ILE A 692 -12.32 -0.62 -21.24
N ASP A 693 -12.70 -1.59 -20.40
CA ASP A 693 -14.11 -1.88 -20.06
C ASP A 693 -14.34 -2.44 -18.66
N PHE A 694 -13.42 -2.22 -17.71
CA PHE A 694 -13.51 -2.83 -16.40
C PHE A 694 -14.72 -2.28 -15.63
N VAL A 695 -15.19 -3.09 -14.70
CA VAL A 695 -16.30 -2.73 -13.80
C VAL A 695 -15.74 -2.43 -12.42
N ARG A 696 -16.51 -1.71 -11.62
CA ARG A 696 -16.13 -1.39 -10.23
C ARG A 696 -15.76 -2.63 -9.43
N TYR A 697 -14.68 -2.51 -8.66
CA TYR A 697 -14.22 -3.55 -7.75
C TYR A 697 -14.19 -3.02 -6.31
N GLY A 698 -15.24 -3.28 -5.53
CA GLY A 698 -15.36 -2.76 -4.17
C GLY A 698 -15.30 -1.22 -4.14
N TYR A 699 -14.30 -0.67 -3.45
CA TYR A 699 -14.04 0.77 -3.37
C TYR A 699 -13.21 1.33 -4.53
N ASP A 700 -12.56 0.47 -5.32
CA ASP A 700 -11.69 0.82 -6.45
C ASP A 700 -12.56 1.13 -7.69
N PRO A 701 -12.55 2.40 -8.17
CA PRO A 701 -13.39 2.84 -9.27
C PRO A 701 -12.80 2.47 -10.62
N GLN A 702 -12.50 1.19 -10.87
CA GLN A 702 -11.98 0.71 -12.17
C GLN A 702 -12.92 1.06 -13.34
N ASP A 703 -14.22 1.18 -13.08
CA ASP A 703 -15.22 1.68 -14.02
C ASP A 703 -15.07 3.18 -14.33
N GLY A 704 -14.53 3.96 -13.41
CA GLY A 704 -14.12 5.35 -13.61
C GLY A 704 -12.94 5.51 -14.57
N TYR A 705 -12.03 4.53 -14.60
CA TYR A 705 -10.88 4.50 -15.53
C TYR A 705 -11.23 3.91 -16.91
N ALA A 706 -12.32 3.16 -17.02
CA ALA A 706 -12.72 2.53 -18.28
C ALA A 706 -13.03 3.57 -19.36
N ILE A 707 -12.36 3.49 -20.50
CA ILE A 707 -12.56 4.45 -21.60
C ILE A 707 -13.82 4.17 -22.42
N VAL A 708 -14.29 2.91 -22.43
CA VAL A 708 -15.63 2.57 -22.94
C VAL A 708 -16.64 2.84 -21.85
N ARG A 709 -17.42 3.91 -22.04
CA ARG A 709 -18.37 4.42 -21.05
C ARG A 709 -19.67 3.60 -21.04
N PRO A 710 -20.45 3.64 -19.95
CA PRO A 710 -21.78 3.03 -19.93
C PRO A 710 -22.64 3.49 -21.13
N GLY A 711 -23.16 2.53 -21.89
CA GLY A 711 -23.86 2.80 -23.16
C GLY A 711 -22.99 2.61 -24.41
N GLY A 712 -21.70 2.32 -24.26
CA GLY A 712 -20.79 1.92 -25.34
C GLY A 712 -20.12 3.07 -26.09
N SER A 713 -20.27 4.32 -25.64
CA SER A 713 -19.51 5.45 -26.19
C SER A 713 -18.06 5.41 -25.72
N CYS A 714 -17.13 5.94 -26.52
CA CYS A 714 -15.72 6.07 -26.14
C CYS A 714 -15.14 7.41 -26.63
N PRO A 715 -15.39 8.52 -25.91
CA PRO A 715 -14.83 9.84 -26.27
C PRO A 715 -13.30 9.83 -26.33
N ALA A 716 -12.65 9.06 -25.45
CA ALA A 716 -11.20 8.87 -25.47
C ALA A 716 -10.72 8.19 -26.76
N CYS A 717 -11.50 7.25 -27.32
CA CYS A 717 -11.14 6.59 -28.58
C CYS A 717 -11.10 7.60 -29.74
N ASP A 718 -12.07 8.53 -29.80
CA ASP A 718 -12.06 9.60 -30.80
C ASP A 718 -10.88 10.57 -30.62
N ALA A 719 -10.59 10.95 -29.37
CA ALA A 719 -9.46 11.83 -29.06
C ALA A 719 -8.10 11.19 -29.40
N LEU A 720 -7.92 9.91 -29.08
CA LEU A 720 -6.72 9.13 -29.42
C LEU A 720 -6.59 8.93 -30.93
N HIS A 721 -7.70 8.62 -31.62
CA HIS A 721 -7.74 8.51 -33.08
C HIS A 721 -7.29 9.83 -33.75
N ALA A 722 -7.68 10.98 -33.22
CA ALA A 722 -7.26 12.28 -33.77
C ALA A 722 -5.73 12.50 -33.70
N VAL A 723 -5.05 11.86 -32.73
CA VAL A 723 -3.57 11.94 -32.57
C VAL A 723 -2.87 10.88 -33.42
N LEU A 724 -3.36 9.64 -33.43
CA LEU A 724 -2.64 8.50 -34.00
C LEU A 724 -3.11 8.07 -35.39
N GLY A 725 -4.33 8.44 -35.77
CA GLY A 725 -5.08 7.85 -36.88
C GLY A 725 -5.52 6.41 -36.59
N THR A 726 -6.16 5.78 -37.57
CA THR A 726 -6.32 4.31 -37.57
C THR A 726 -4.96 3.69 -37.88
N ARG A 727 -4.55 2.66 -37.14
CA ARG A 727 -3.27 1.98 -37.35
C ARG A 727 -3.44 0.48 -37.51
#